data_AF-A0A523GM97-F1
#
_entry.id   AF-A0A523GM97-F1
#
_cell.length_a   1.000
_cell.length_b   1.000
_cell.length_c   1.000
_cell.angle_alpha   90.00
_cell.angle_beta   90.00
_cell.angle_gamma   90.00
#
_symmetry.space_group_name_H-M   'P 1'
#
loop_
_entity.id
_entity.type
_entity.pdbx_description
1 polymer ?
#
loop_
_entity_poly.entity_id
_entity_poly.type
_entity_poly.pdbx_seq_one_letter_code
_entity_poly.pdbx_strand_id
1 'polypeptide(L)'
;MTFRNTLPFIVYPCTMILYIGMFYFLKTMEVHLLACTYLPVAFGAAAITFFELYIPHQRNWIANKNDVWNDALFLVTVQMILPKILTFLVAIGLLKVLSFYGWQVEGLWPHHWNIALQTILMVLIADFLRYWLHKFSHANPTLWKLHAVHHSPKKLYWLNVGRFHPIEKALQFLFDAMPFIIVGVGEEVLALYFVFYAINGFFQHCNIELRMGLLNFVISGPQLHRWHHSRKAEESNTNYGNNIIIWDILFGTYFFPKDRLVDELGMVNQSYPLDYISQMQTPFSGKIDKVNLPLQSIGDMVLNRMLKIKMFIIKQKLYKPLVKKSEDPVNTQNRVMLSIIKQNENTEFGISHRFTEIKDYKTFKNHIPICDYEDLRSYIKKQDNEKVPVLTSTMPFMYNQTSGTTGTPKYIPILKETIETLRKTQQVFSYIQYEACAEAFYGKLLGLVSPPIEGYLESGTPYGSASGHIYKTMPWVAQLKYVLPREVFEIQNYEVKYYMISRLAVEQKKITYLGSANPSTFHKLLEVINKNYENIVADISAGTCKHLDTVDNNIADAIRKRLRPNSKRSAELATLINDKNKVSYSDFWPYLKLLVTWTGGSCGISLNSILPEFPEEIKVFDLGYLSSEMRGTITVNPETNDGLPTIHENFFEFVLKEDWEQEKSNFITVDQLEMEKEYYLFVTTPTGLYRYNMNDIVYVTGKFRNTPTFKFLQKGKGVTNITGEKLYENQVIAAVSRMEADLKKNIRFYLMLANENDSRYELYMELTSDMHMDIPTVTTFLDNAIQEENIEYKTKRSSVRLKPLEIYQLKQGAFELYKKYYLDQGQREGQFKPLILQYKKDLAFNITEHCIK
;
A
#
# COMPACT_ATOMS: atom_id res chain seq x y z
N MET A 1 46.29 25.19 -27.66
CA MET A 1 45.59 24.49 -26.55
C MET A 1 45.69 25.38 -25.32
N THR A 2 44.59 25.91 -24.79
CA THR A 2 44.63 26.75 -23.57
C THR A 2 45.01 25.89 -22.36
N PHE A 3 45.69 26.48 -21.36
CA PHE A 3 46.06 25.79 -20.09
C PHE A 3 44.85 25.10 -19.43
N ARG A 4 43.66 25.67 -19.58
CA ARG A 4 42.41 25.10 -19.08
C ARG A 4 42.01 23.78 -19.77
N ASN A 5 42.38 23.57 -21.03
CA ASN A 5 42.04 22.36 -21.80
C ASN A 5 43.01 21.20 -21.54
N THR A 6 44.20 21.47 -20.97
CA THR A 6 45.19 20.44 -20.61
C THR A 6 45.00 19.94 -19.17
N LEU A 7 44.49 20.78 -18.26
CA LEU A 7 44.22 20.44 -16.86
C LEU A 7 43.50 19.10 -16.65
N PRO A 8 42.41 18.76 -17.38
CA PRO A 8 41.70 17.49 -17.20
C PRO A 8 42.55 16.23 -17.33
N PHE A 9 43.67 16.29 -18.06
CA PHE A 9 44.57 15.16 -18.29
C PHE A 9 45.71 15.07 -17.27
N ILE A 10 46.13 16.19 -16.69
CA ILE A 10 47.34 16.25 -15.84
C ILE A 10 47.04 16.33 -14.34
N VAL A 11 45.84 16.80 -13.94
CA VAL A 11 45.51 17.02 -12.52
C VAL A 11 45.66 15.74 -11.69
N TYR A 12 45.08 14.62 -12.14
CA TYR A 12 45.20 13.34 -11.44
C TYR A 12 46.66 12.85 -11.30
N PRO A 13 47.42 12.62 -12.40
CA PRO A 13 48.77 12.07 -12.29
C PRO A 13 49.73 13.01 -11.56
N CYS A 14 49.65 14.33 -11.77
CA CYS A 14 50.50 15.29 -11.05
C CYS A 14 50.20 15.30 -9.55
N THR A 15 48.93 15.23 -9.16
CA THR A 15 48.53 15.18 -7.74
C THR A 15 49.05 13.91 -7.07
N MET A 16 48.90 12.75 -7.72
CA MET A 16 49.40 11.48 -7.19
C MET A 16 50.92 11.48 -7.05
N ILE A 17 51.65 11.92 -8.07
CA ILE A 17 53.12 12.01 -8.02
C ILE A 17 53.57 12.96 -6.92
N LEU A 18 52.96 14.14 -6.83
CA LEU A 18 53.33 15.17 -5.86
C LEU A 18 53.18 14.68 -4.43
N TYR A 19 52.04 14.07 -4.09
CA TYR A 19 51.75 13.70 -2.70
C TYR A 19 52.35 12.37 -2.27
N ILE A 20 52.59 11.44 -3.20
CA ILE A 20 53.47 10.29 -2.95
C ILE A 20 54.92 10.77 -2.77
N GLY A 21 55.38 11.70 -3.61
CA GLY A 21 56.71 12.32 -3.46
C GLY A 21 56.86 13.05 -2.14
N MET A 22 55.81 13.73 -1.68
CA MET A 22 55.77 14.40 -0.38
C MET A 22 55.92 13.41 0.78
N PHE A 23 55.30 12.22 0.71
CA PHE A 23 55.49 11.17 1.72
C PHE A 23 56.98 10.78 1.83
N TYR A 24 57.64 10.51 0.70
CA TYR A 24 59.07 10.18 0.69
C TYR A 24 59.94 11.33 1.17
N PHE A 25 59.64 12.56 0.74
CA PHE A 25 60.37 13.75 1.17
C PHE A 25 60.31 13.94 2.68
N LEU A 26 59.10 13.87 3.27
CA LEU A 26 58.94 13.98 4.72
C LEU A 26 59.67 12.85 5.46
N LYS A 27 59.66 11.63 4.91
CA LYS A 27 60.43 10.51 5.45
C LYS A 27 61.94 10.76 5.41
N THR A 28 62.47 11.34 4.32
CA THR A 28 63.90 11.72 4.25
C THR A 28 64.27 12.82 5.25
N MET A 29 63.30 13.61 5.70
CA MET A 29 63.45 14.62 6.74
C MET A 29 63.19 14.07 8.15
N GLU A 30 63.09 12.75 8.31
CA GLU A 30 62.86 12.07 9.60
C GLU A 30 61.60 12.53 10.35
N VAL A 31 60.61 13.02 9.61
CA VAL A 31 59.31 13.40 10.18
C VAL A 31 58.56 12.16 10.67
N HIS A 32 57.81 12.29 11.76
CA HIS A 32 57.02 11.20 12.35
C HIS A 32 56.06 10.58 11.31
N LEU A 33 55.99 9.24 11.25
CA LEU A 33 55.26 8.50 10.21
C LEU A 33 53.78 8.91 10.05
N LEU A 34 53.09 9.22 11.16
CA LEU A 34 51.72 9.75 11.11
C LEU A 34 51.64 11.07 10.34
N ALA A 35 52.60 11.98 10.52
CA ALA A 35 52.62 13.24 9.78
C ALA A 35 53.01 13.02 8.32
N CYS A 36 53.95 12.10 8.03
CA CYS A 36 54.24 11.65 6.66
C CYS A 36 53.01 11.12 5.94
N THR A 37 52.05 10.54 6.68
CA THR A 37 50.81 9.98 6.14
C THR A 37 49.71 11.03 5.98
N TYR A 38 49.38 11.76 7.05
CA TYR A 38 48.20 12.62 7.06
C TYR A 38 48.44 13.98 6.38
N LEU A 39 49.67 14.51 6.34
CA LEU A 39 49.93 15.78 5.64
C LEU A 39 49.70 15.65 4.13
N PRO A 40 50.26 14.66 3.39
CA PRO A 40 49.95 14.47 1.98
C PRO A 40 48.45 14.30 1.70
N VAL A 41 47.74 13.56 2.55
CA VAL A 41 46.28 13.35 2.40
C VAL A 41 45.50 14.65 2.60
N ALA A 42 45.87 15.46 3.61
CA ALA A 42 45.23 16.75 3.86
C ALA A 42 45.48 17.76 2.74
N PHE A 43 46.72 17.88 2.26
CA PHE A 43 47.04 18.74 1.11
C PHE A 43 46.42 18.21 -0.19
N GLY A 44 46.35 16.89 -0.37
CA GLY A 44 45.62 16.24 -1.46
C GLY A 44 44.14 16.62 -1.48
N ALA A 45 43.45 16.51 -0.34
CA ALA A 45 42.05 16.94 -0.21
C ALA A 45 41.87 18.44 -0.50
N ALA A 46 42.77 19.30 -0.03
CA ALA A 46 42.74 20.74 -0.31
C ALA A 46 42.91 21.04 -1.81
N ALA A 47 43.85 20.36 -2.48
CA ALA A 47 44.07 20.50 -3.92
C ALA A 47 42.87 20.02 -4.73
N ILE A 48 42.28 18.87 -4.36
CA ILE A 48 41.08 18.33 -5.03
C ILE A 48 39.90 19.29 -4.83
N THR A 49 39.72 19.84 -3.62
CA THR A 49 38.69 20.86 -3.35
C THR A 49 38.86 22.08 -4.25
N PHE A 50 40.09 22.58 -4.39
CA PHE A 50 40.39 23.69 -5.29
C PHE A 50 39.99 23.37 -6.74
N PHE A 51 40.36 22.20 -7.25
CA PHE A 51 40.03 21.81 -8.62
C PHE A 51 38.54 21.53 -8.84
N GLU A 52 37.81 21.03 -7.84
CA GLU A 52 36.35 20.87 -7.92
C GLU A 52 35.63 22.21 -8.10
N LEU A 53 36.15 23.27 -7.47
CA LEU A 53 35.60 24.62 -7.63
C LEU A 53 36.06 25.28 -8.94
N TYR A 54 37.25 24.94 -9.44
CA TYR A 54 37.86 25.59 -10.60
C TYR A 54 37.42 24.99 -11.96
N ILE A 55 37.35 23.66 -12.05
CA ILE A 55 36.96 22.91 -13.26
C ILE A 55 35.93 21.82 -12.92
N PRO A 56 34.72 22.21 -12.46
CA PRO A 56 33.71 21.25 -12.07
C PRO A 56 33.21 20.43 -13.27
N HIS A 57 32.99 19.12 -13.07
CA HIS A 57 32.29 18.26 -14.03
C HIS A 57 30.83 18.68 -14.17
N GLN A 58 30.13 18.87 -13.04
CA GLN A 58 28.79 19.46 -13.02
C GLN A 58 28.69 20.58 -11.98
N ARG A 59 28.16 21.74 -12.38
CA ARG A 59 28.06 22.91 -11.47
C ARG A 59 27.04 22.71 -10.34
N ASN A 60 25.94 22.01 -10.60
CA ASN A 60 24.92 21.67 -9.60
C ASN A 60 25.38 20.62 -8.57
N TRP A 61 26.55 19.99 -8.76
CA TRP A 61 27.13 19.03 -7.81
C TRP A 61 27.97 19.67 -6.71
N ILE A 62 28.17 20.99 -6.75
CA ILE A 62 28.84 21.71 -5.66
C ILE A 62 28.08 21.48 -4.35
N ALA A 63 28.81 21.08 -3.31
CA ALA A 63 28.25 20.74 -2.01
C ALA A 63 27.73 21.99 -1.29
N ASN A 64 26.53 21.91 -0.71
CA ASN A 64 26.01 22.93 0.18
C ASN A 64 26.43 22.65 1.63
N LYS A 65 26.11 23.56 2.56
CA LYS A 65 26.49 23.43 3.98
C LYS A 65 25.99 22.13 4.64
N ASN A 66 24.78 21.68 4.31
CA ASN A 66 24.20 20.47 4.87
C ASN A 66 24.89 19.21 4.32
N ASP A 67 25.24 19.21 3.03
CA ASP A 67 26.00 18.10 2.43
C ASP A 67 27.34 17.94 3.15
N VAL A 68 28.10 19.05 3.24
CA VAL A 68 29.42 19.06 3.89
C VAL A 68 29.34 18.60 5.33
N TRP A 69 28.35 19.07 6.10
CA TRP A 69 28.18 18.65 7.48
C TRP A 69 27.93 17.15 7.63
N ASN A 70 27.00 16.59 6.84
CA ASN A 70 26.67 15.16 6.92
C ASN A 70 27.85 14.28 6.46
N ASP A 71 28.48 14.61 5.34
CA ASP A 71 29.61 13.84 4.81
C ASP A 71 30.87 13.97 5.69
N ALA A 72 31.07 15.12 6.35
CA ALA A 72 32.11 15.27 7.38
C ALA A 72 31.86 14.37 8.61
N LEU A 73 30.60 14.22 9.06
CA LEU A 73 30.28 13.28 10.13
C LEU A 73 30.62 11.84 9.74
N PHE A 74 30.29 11.41 8.51
CA PHE A 74 30.72 10.11 8.00
C PHE A 74 32.24 9.97 7.97
N LEU A 75 32.94 10.96 7.43
CA LEU A 75 34.40 10.94 7.35
C LEU A 75 35.04 10.80 8.75
N VAL A 76 34.65 11.64 9.71
CA VAL A 76 35.24 11.61 11.06
C VAL A 76 34.85 10.34 11.80
N THR A 77 33.56 10.01 11.88
CA THR A 77 33.09 8.90 12.72
C THR A 77 33.37 7.54 12.10
N VAL A 78 33.10 7.37 10.81
CA VAL A 78 33.17 6.07 10.12
C VAL A 78 34.53 5.84 9.48
N GLN A 79 35.16 6.84 8.87
CA GLN A 79 36.46 6.63 8.19
C GLN A 79 37.68 6.84 9.09
N MET A 80 37.59 7.71 10.11
CA MET A 80 38.75 8.01 10.97
C MET A 80 38.70 7.32 12.33
N ILE A 81 37.57 7.44 13.05
CA ILE A 81 37.46 6.93 14.43
C ILE A 81 37.26 5.40 14.44
N LEU A 82 36.28 4.89 13.69
CA LEU A 82 35.93 3.47 13.70
C LEU A 82 37.10 2.55 13.36
N PRO A 83 37.92 2.76 12.31
CA PRO A 83 39.04 1.87 12.01
C PRO A 83 40.08 1.84 13.13
N LYS A 84 40.35 2.96 13.81
CA LYS A 84 41.27 2.99 14.96
C LYS A 84 40.75 2.14 16.12
N ILE A 85 39.45 2.21 16.40
CA ILE A 85 38.80 1.34 17.40
C ILE A 85 38.93 -0.13 16.99
N LEU A 86 38.64 -0.46 15.73
CA LEU A 86 38.76 -1.83 15.22
C LEU A 86 40.20 -2.35 15.29
N THR A 87 41.19 -1.55 14.87
CA THR A 87 42.61 -1.89 14.99
C THR A 87 43.02 -2.12 16.45
N PHE A 88 42.58 -1.27 17.38
CA PHE A 88 42.84 -1.45 18.81
C PHE A 88 42.23 -2.75 19.36
N LEU A 89 40.98 -3.06 18.98
CA LEU A 89 40.29 -4.29 19.37
C LEU A 89 40.99 -5.53 18.78
N VAL A 90 41.41 -5.47 17.51
CA VAL A 90 42.20 -6.54 16.88
C VAL A 90 43.53 -6.70 17.59
N ALA A 91 44.27 -5.61 17.85
CA ALA A 91 45.54 -5.69 18.56
C ALA A 91 45.38 -6.39 19.92
N ILE A 92 44.38 -6.03 20.74
CA ILE A 92 44.16 -6.67 22.04
C ILE A 92 43.68 -8.12 21.91
N GLY A 93 42.73 -8.40 21.01
CA GLY A 93 42.13 -9.72 20.88
C GLY A 93 43.05 -10.72 20.19
N LEU A 94 43.60 -10.34 19.03
CA LEU A 94 44.46 -11.17 18.21
C LEU A 94 45.82 -11.41 18.87
N LEU A 95 46.48 -10.41 19.46
CA LEU A 95 47.76 -10.63 20.14
C LEU A 95 47.61 -11.58 21.33
N LYS A 96 46.49 -11.52 22.07
CA LYS A 96 46.20 -12.49 23.14
C LYS A 96 45.99 -13.91 22.62
N VAL A 97 45.29 -14.06 21.49
CA VAL A 97 45.03 -15.38 20.89
C VAL A 97 46.29 -15.95 20.25
N LEU A 98 47.01 -15.17 19.45
CA LEU A 98 48.26 -15.60 18.79
C LEU A 98 49.34 -15.93 19.82
N SER A 99 49.49 -15.13 20.88
CA SER A 99 50.42 -15.45 21.98
C SER A 99 49.98 -16.68 22.78
N PHE A 100 48.68 -16.89 23.01
CA PHE A 100 48.16 -18.07 23.69
C PHE A 100 48.43 -19.37 22.90
N TYR A 101 48.33 -19.33 21.57
CA TYR A 101 48.61 -20.48 20.71
C TYR A 101 50.08 -20.58 20.24
N GLY A 102 50.97 -19.70 20.72
CA GLY A 102 52.39 -19.70 20.34
C GLY A 102 52.65 -19.39 18.86
N TRP A 103 51.70 -18.75 18.18
CA TRP A 103 51.82 -18.44 16.75
C TRP A 103 52.70 -17.20 16.56
N GLN A 104 53.94 -17.42 16.12
CA GLN A 104 54.81 -16.33 15.67
C GLN A 104 54.49 -16.02 14.21
N VAL A 105 54.01 -14.80 13.96
CA VAL A 105 53.85 -14.27 12.61
C VAL A 105 55.19 -13.73 12.15
N GLU A 106 56.03 -14.59 11.58
CA GLU A 106 57.21 -14.16 10.83
C GLU A 106 57.17 -14.79 9.44
N GLY A 107 57.29 -13.97 8.38
CA GLY A 107 57.84 -14.44 7.10
C GLY A 107 56.94 -14.61 5.88
N LEU A 108 55.66 -14.21 5.91
CA LEU A 108 54.81 -14.29 4.69
C LEU A 108 54.91 -13.04 3.79
N TRP A 109 55.30 -11.89 4.34
CA TRP A 109 55.40 -10.65 3.58
C TRP A 109 56.84 -10.38 3.08
N PRO A 110 57.04 -9.90 1.84
CA PRO A 110 58.38 -9.70 1.27
C PRO A 110 59.05 -8.43 1.80
N HIS A 111 59.45 -8.43 3.07
CA HIS A 111 60.09 -7.30 3.75
C HIS A 111 61.38 -6.79 3.11
N HIS A 112 62.07 -7.64 2.34
CA HIS A 112 63.30 -7.32 1.63
C HIS A 112 63.06 -6.50 0.35
N TRP A 113 61.82 -6.40 -0.13
CA TRP A 113 61.49 -5.57 -1.29
C TRP A 113 61.52 -4.09 -0.91
N ASN A 114 61.76 -3.22 -1.90
CA ASN A 114 61.55 -1.79 -1.70
C ASN A 114 60.08 -1.53 -1.29
N ILE A 115 59.88 -0.58 -0.37
CA ILE A 115 58.57 -0.18 0.14
C ILE A 115 57.53 0.10 -0.97
N ALA A 116 57.95 0.64 -2.11
CA ALA A 116 57.07 0.88 -3.26
C ALA A 116 56.53 -0.42 -3.86
N LEU A 117 57.38 -1.44 -4.05
CA LEU A 117 56.97 -2.74 -4.57
C LEU A 117 56.10 -3.50 -3.57
N GLN A 118 56.41 -3.41 -2.28
CA GLN A 118 55.55 -3.94 -1.22
C GLN A 118 54.16 -3.26 -1.25
N THR A 119 54.12 -1.95 -1.43
CA THR A 119 52.87 -1.19 -1.51
C THR A 119 52.06 -1.58 -2.75
N ILE A 120 52.69 -1.76 -3.90
CA ILE A 120 52.01 -2.24 -5.12
C ILE A 120 51.40 -3.63 -4.90
N LEU A 121 52.15 -4.54 -4.28
CA LEU A 121 51.65 -5.87 -3.91
C LEU A 121 50.45 -5.77 -2.98
N MET A 122 50.51 -4.89 -1.97
CA MET A 122 49.40 -4.63 -1.06
C MET A 122 48.19 -4.05 -1.80
N VAL A 123 48.37 -3.09 -2.72
CA VAL A 123 47.28 -2.55 -3.55
C VAL A 123 46.62 -3.68 -4.34
N LEU A 124 47.39 -4.53 -5.01
CA LEU A 124 46.83 -5.63 -5.81
C LEU A 124 45.98 -6.60 -4.95
N ILE A 125 46.51 -7.04 -3.81
CA ILE A 125 45.83 -8.00 -2.93
C ILE A 125 44.62 -7.35 -2.24
N ALA A 126 44.79 -6.16 -1.67
CA ALA A 126 43.71 -5.45 -0.96
C ALA A 126 42.56 -5.11 -1.92
N ASP A 127 42.89 -4.64 -3.12
CA ASP A 127 41.88 -4.31 -4.13
C ASP A 127 41.17 -5.55 -4.66
N PHE A 128 41.87 -6.70 -4.78
CA PHE A 128 41.23 -7.97 -5.14
C PHE A 128 40.19 -8.41 -4.10
N LEU A 129 40.55 -8.35 -2.82
CA LEU A 129 39.62 -8.69 -1.72
C LEU A 129 38.44 -7.71 -1.68
N ARG A 130 38.72 -6.41 -1.87
CA ARG A 130 37.69 -5.36 -1.92
C ARG A 130 36.77 -5.49 -3.12
N TYR A 131 37.28 -5.84 -4.30
CA TYR A 131 36.50 -6.09 -5.51
C TYR A 131 35.40 -7.13 -5.25
N TRP A 132 35.77 -8.27 -4.64
CA TRP A 132 34.79 -9.32 -4.33
C TRP A 132 33.79 -8.89 -3.27
N LEU A 133 34.23 -8.27 -2.17
CA LEU A 133 33.31 -7.74 -1.16
C LEU A 133 32.33 -6.73 -1.78
N HIS A 134 32.82 -5.85 -2.64
CA HIS A 134 32.01 -4.84 -3.30
C HIS A 134 30.97 -5.45 -4.25
N LYS A 135 31.39 -6.39 -5.11
CA LYS A 135 30.50 -7.16 -5.97
C LYS A 135 29.45 -7.94 -5.18
N PHE A 136 29.83 -8.56 -4.07
CA PHE A 136 28.89 -9.23 -3.17
C PHE A 136 27.93 -8.25 -2.48
N SER A 137 28.37 -7.03 -2.17
CA SER A 137 27.49 -5.99 -1.64
C SER A 137 26.39 -5.58 -2.62
N HIS A 138 26.68 -5.56 -3.93
CA HIS A 138 25.66 -5.34 -4.96
C HIS A 138 24.75 -6.56 -5.16
N ALA A 139 25.31 -7.77 -5.16
CA ALA A 139 24.56 -8.99 -5.43
C ALA A 139 23.65 -9.45 -4.27
N ASN A 140 24.07 -9.25 -3.02
CA ASN A 140 23.34 -9.73 -1.85
C ASN A 140 22.35 -8.67 -1.32
N PRO A 141 21.04 -8.94 -1.24
CA PRO A 141 20.05 -7.96 -0.80
C PRO A 141 20.22 -7.42 0.63
N THR A 142 20.97 -8.10 1.49
CA THR A 142 21.24 -7.64 2.87
C THR A 142 22.45 -6.71 2.91
N LEU A 143 23.54 -7.10 2.25
CA LEU A 143 24.74 -6.26 2.14
C LEU A 143 24.45 -5.00 1.32
N TRP A 144 23.63 -5.12 0.27
CA TRP A 144 23.16 -4.00 -0.53
C TRP A 144 22.52 -2.91 0.31
N LYS A 145 21.78 -3.24 1.37
CA LYS A 145 21.14 -2.21 2.20
C LYS A 145 22.12 -1.37 2.98
N LEU A 146 23.24 -1.96 3.38
CA LEU A 146 24.35 -1.23 4.02
C LEU A 146 25.05 -0.36 2.96
N HIS A 147 25.32 -0.96 1.80
CA HIS A 147 26.01 -0.34 0.68
C HIS A 147 25.18 0.73 -0.05
N ALA A 148 23.85 0.67 0.03
CA ALA A 148 22.95 1.70 -0.49
C ALA A 148 23.17 3.05 0.18
N VAL A 149 23.74 3.09 1.40
CA VAL A 149 24.16 4.35 2.04
C VAL A 149 25.23 5.04 1.19
N HIS A 150 26.17 4.27 0.65
CA HIS A 150 27.20 4.76 -0.27
C HIS A 150 26.62 5.19 -1.61
N HIS A 151 25.70 4.42 -2.19
CA HIS A 151 25.03 4.77 -3.46
C HIS A 151 23.96 5.87 -3.32
N SER A 152 23.60 6.29 -2.11
CA SER A 152 22.54 7.28 -1.89
C SER A 152 22.76 8.69 -2.46
N PRO A 153 23.99 9.24 -2.58
CA PRO A 153 24.19 10.58 -3.08
C PRO A 153 23.69 10.76 -4.52
N LYS A 154 22.96 11.86 -4.74
CA LYS A 154 22.49 12.27 -6.08
C LYS A 154 23.52 13.12 -6.84
N LYS A 155 24.67 13.34 -6.22
CA LYS A 155 25.82 14.10 -6.73
C LYS A 155 27.08 13.54 -6.10
N LEU A 156 28.18 13.57 -6.84
CA LEU A 156 29.48 13.13 -6.34
C LEU A 156 30.42 14.31 -6.18
N TYR A 157 31.06 14.38 -5.02
CA TYR A 157 32.15 15.30 -4.72
C TYR A 157 33.05 14.63 -3.66
N TRP A 158 34.32 15.02 -3.57
CA TRP A 158 35.36 14.21 -2.91
C TRP A 158 35.03 13.81 -1.47
N LEU A 159 34.32 14.65 -0.71
CA LEU A 159 34.05 14.43 0.71
C LEU A 159 33.07 13.27 0.95
N ASN A 160 32.13 13.04 0.01
CA ASN A 160 31.14 11.99 0.16
C ASN A 160 31.68 10.57 -0.13
N VAL A 161 32.97 10.44 -0.47
CA VAL A 161 33.71 9.16 -0.48
C VAL A 161 33.56 8.42 0.86
N GLY A 162 33.45 9.16 1.97
CA GLY A 162 33.42 8.58 3.31
C GLY A 162 32.08 7.95 3.69
N ARG A 163 31.03 8.14 2.88
CA ARG A 163 29.65 7.77 3.18
C ARG A 163 29.44 6.26 3.10
N PHE A 164 29.72 5.58 4.21
CA PHE A 164 29.51 4.15 4.38
C PHE A 164 28.80 3.88 5.70
N HIS A 165 27.99 2.83 5.76
CA HIS A 165 27.43 2.39 7.03
C HIS A 165 28.54 1.81 7.92
N PRO A 166 28.56 2.03 9.26
CA PRO A 166 29.61 1.51 10.15
C PRO A 166 29.84 0.00 10.04
N ILE A 167 28.76 -0.80 9.93
CA ILE A 167 28.86 -2.25 9.72
C ILE A 167 29.55 -2.57 8.40
N GLU A 168 29.25 -1.83 7.34
CA GLU A 168 29.94 -2.02 6.08
C GLU A 168 31.41 -1.68 6.22
N LYS A 169 31.76 -0.52 6.78
CA LYS A 169 33.16 -0.13 6.98
C LYS A 169 33.93 -1.15 7.83
N ALA A 170 33.29 -1.74 8.84
CA ALA A 170 33.88 -2.83 9.62
C ALA A 170 34.12 -4.08 8.76
N LEU A 171 33.20 -4.44 7.86
CA LEU A 171 33.44 -5.50 6.86
C LEU A 171 34.60 -5.11 5.94
N GLN A 172 34.68 -3.87 5.44
CA GLN A 172 35.81 -3.43 4.61
C GLN A 172 37.13 -3.59 5.36
N PHE A 173 37.19 -3.17 6.63
CA PHE A 173 38.34 -3.31 7.52
C PHE A 173 38.87 -4.76 7.63
N LEU A 174 37.96 -5.73 7.70
CA LEU A 174 38.32 -7.16 7.78
C LEU A 174 39.02 -7.68 6.51
N PHE A 175 38.82 -7.03 5.36
CA PHE A 175 39.41 -7.42 4.08
C PHE A 175 40.53 -6.48 3.60
N ASP A 176 40.55 -5.21 4.02
CA ASP A 176 41.51 -4.20 3.55
C ASP A 176 42.71 -3.98 4.48
N ALA A 177 42.57 -4.22 5.79
CA ALA A 177 43.60 -3.92 6.77
C ALA A 177 43.95 -5.12 7.65
N MET A 178 42.96 -5.84 8.16
CA MET A 178 43.18 -6.97 9.08
C MET A 178 44.13 -8.05 8.53
N PRO A 179 44.02 -8.52 7.26
CA PRO A 179 44.90 -9.56 6.74
C PRO A 179 46.36 -9.10 6.70
N PHE A 180 46.59 -7.83 6.38
CA PHE A 180 47.93 -7.25 6.27
C PHE A 180 48.57 -7.02 7.65
N ILE A 181 47.77 -6.65 8.65
CA ILE A 181 48.22 -6.62 10.05
C ILE A 181 48.58 -8.04 10.50
N ILE A 182 47.77 -9.06 10.15
CA ILE A 182 48.02 -10.46 10.52
C ILE A 182 49.28 -11.01 9.88
N VAL A 183 49.61 -10.69 8.62
CA VAL A 183 50.83 -11.19 7.96
C VAL A 183 52.07 -10.33 8.25
N GLY A 184 51.93 -9.31 9.11
CA GLY A 184 53.03 -8.50 9.61
C GLY A 184 53.51 -7.40 8.65
N VAL A 185 52.67 -6.88 7.76
CA VAL A 185 53.06 -5.77 6.85
C VAL A 185 53.59 -4.57 7.65
N GLY A 186 54.75 -4.06 7.25
CA GLY A 186 55.40 -2.94 7.94
C GLY A 186 54.56 -1.66 7.93
N GLU A 187 54.61 -0.89 9.02
CA GLU A 187 53.82 0.33 9.21
C GLU A 187 54.02 1.36 8.09
N GLU A 188 55.22 1.43 7.53
CA GLU A 188 55.52 2.35 6.42
C GLU A 188 54.79 1.97 5.12
N VAL A 189 54.64 0.68 4.84
CA VAL A 189 53.89 0.18 3.68
C VAL A 189 52.39 0.47 3.86
N LEU A 190 51.87 0.23 5.07
CA LEU A 190 50.48 0.57 5.42
C LEU A 190 50.22 2.08 5.27
N ALA A 191 51.16 2.90 5.72
CA ALA A 191 51.10 4.36 5.61
C ALA A 191 51.10 4.83 4.14
N LEU A 192 52.02 4.33 3.31
CA LEU A 192 52.09 4.70 1.89
C LEU A 192 50.87 4.19 1.11
N TYR A 193 50.40 2.96 1.41
CA TYR A 193 49.13 2.44 0.89
C TYR A 193 47.96 3.38 1.24
N PHE A 194 47.88 3.83 2.49
CA PHE A 194 46.81 4.75 2.92
C PHE A 194 46.86 6.09 2.19
N VAL A 195 48.05 6.66 1.95
CA VAL A 195 48.19 7.90 1.13
C VAL A 195 47.62 7.69 -0.27
N PHE A 196 48.00 6.59 -0.94
CA PHE A 196 47.48 6.27 -2.26
C PHE A 196 45.95 6.02 -2.24
N TYR A 197 45.48 5.17 -1.33
CA TYR A 197 44.08 4.80 -1.15
C TYR A 197 43.20 6.03 -0.90
N ALA A 198 43.60 6.90 0.02
CA ALA A 198 42.79 8.06 0.40
C ALA A 198 42.71 9.09 -0.74
N ILE A 199 43.84 9.43 -1.36
CA ILE A 199 43.87 10.44 -2.44
C ILE A 199 43.15 9.90 -3.69
N ASN A 200 43.35 8.63 -4.05
CA ASN A 200 42.62 8.03 -5.16
C ASN A 200 41.12 7.96 -4.88
N GLY A 201 40.71 7.61 -3.66
CA GLY A 201 39.31 7.63 -3.23
C GLY A 201 38.67 9.02 -3.35
N PHE A 202 39.39 10.08 -2.95
CA PHE A 202 38.93 11.45 -3.17
C PHE A 202 38.72 11.77 -4.65
N PHE A 203 39.62 11.31 -5.52
CA PHE A 203 39.44 11.46 -6.96
C PHE A 203 38.27 10.65 -7.53
N GLN A 204 38.00 9.44 -7.03
CA GLN A 204 36.87 8.63 -7.52
C GLN A 204 35.52 9.33 -7.34
N HIS A 205 35.33 10.02 -6.22
CA HIS A 205 34.11 10.77 -5.94
C HIS A 205 34.17 12.21 -6.43
N CYS A 206 35.30 12.70 -6.96
CA CYS A 206 35.42 14.14 -7.19
C CYS A 206 34.48 14.66 -8.29
N ASN A 207 34.04 15.90 -8.09
CA ASN A 207 33.34 16.69 -9.09
C ASN A 207 34.30 17.40 -10.06
N ILE A 208 35.49 16.85 -10.33
CA ILE A 208 36.46 17.46 -11.27
C ILE A 208 36.19 16.92 -12.68
N GLU A 209 36.23 17.80 -13.68
CA GLU A 209 36.26 17.41 -15.09
C GLU A 209 37.63 16.79 -15.42
N LEU A 210 37.73 15.46 -15.33
CA LEU A 210 38.93 14.68 -15.60
C LEU A 210 38.77 13.81 -16.84
N ARG A 211 39.87 13.68 -17.59
CA ARG A 211 40.00 12.84 -18.79
C ARG A 211 41.16 11.87 -18.60
N MET A 212 40.86 10.72 -18.00
CA MET A 212 41.85 9.75 -17.56
C MET A 212 42.50 8.97 -18.72
N GLY A 213 41.85 8.92 -19.89
CA GLY A 213 42.41 8.28 -21.09
C GLY A 213 42.80 6.82 -20.85
N LEU A 214 44.06 6.47 -21.10
CA LEU A 214 44.59 5.12 -20.85
C LEU A 214 44.57 4.72 -19.38
N LEU A 215 44.56 5.69 -18.45
CA LEU A 215 44.47 5.39 -17.02
C LEU A 215 43.13 4.72 -16.65
N ASN A 216 42.07 4.86 -17.44
CA ASN A 216 40.81 4.12 -17.22
C ASN A 216 40.95 2.60 -17.41
N PHE A 217 42.10 2.09 -17.87
CA PHE A 217 42.37 0.65 -17.94
C PHE A 217 43.21 0.13 -16.77
N VAL A 218 43.67 1.03 -15.89
CA VAL A 218 44.53 0.67 -14.75
C VAL A 218 43.93 1.16 -13.44
N ILE A 219 43.49 2.41 -13.41
CA ILE A 219 42.96 3.11 -12.24
C ILE A 219 41.44 3.12 -12.28
N SER A 220 40.81 2.81 -11.15
CA SER A 220 39.41 3.10 -10.92
C SER A 220 39.26 4.59 -10.59
N GLY A 221 38.97 5.40 -11.61
CA GLY A 221 38.87 6.86 -11.51
C GLY A 221 37.43 7.38 -11.56
N PRO A 222 37.22 8.72 -11.46
CA PRO A 222 35.89 9.32 -11.38
C PRO A 222 34.99 9.04 -12.59
N GLN A 223 35.57 8.91 -13.79
CA GLN A 223 34.80 8.62 -14.99
C GLN A 223 34.10 7.26 -14.93
N LEU A 224 34.77 6.24 -14.36
CA LEU A 224 34.23 4.89 -14.20
C LEU A 224 33.30 4.81 -12.99
N HIS A 225 33.67 5.47 -11.90
CA HIS A 225 32.91 5.43 -10.65
C HIS A 225 31.56 6.15 -10.75
N ARG A 226 31.44 7.18 -11.61
CA ARG A 226 30.13 7.78 -11.92
C ARG A 226 29.15 6.77 -12.54
N TRP A 227 29.62 5.87 -13.41
CA TRP A 227 28.79 4.79 -13.96
C TRP A 227 28.36 3.80 -12.88
N HIS A 228 29.28 3.49 -11.98
CA HIS A 228 29.00 2.66 -10.82
C HIS A 228 27.91 3.27 -9.91
N HIS A 229 27.89 4.60 -9.74
CA HIS A 229 26.85 5.31 -8.99
C HIS A 229 25.57 5.61 -9.78
N SER A 230 25.45 5.13 -11.02
CA SER A 230 24.22 5.29 -11.79
C SER A 230 23.02 4.76 -11.02
N ARG A 231 21.88 5.45 -11.13
CA ARG A 231 20.62 4.96 -10.57
C ARG A 231 20.17 3.65 -11.22
N LYS A 232 20.60 3.38 -12.46
CA LYS A 232 20.23 2.19 -13.22
C LYS A 232 21.09 1.00 -12.79
N ALA A 233 20.45 -0.05 -12.27
CA ALA A 233 21.13 -1.24 -11.79
C ALA A 233 22.01 -1.93 -12.86
N GLU A 234 21.58 -1.90 -14.13
CA GLU A 234 22.33 -2.42 -15.28
C GLU A 234 23.66 -1.68 -15.54
N GLU A 235 23.76 -0.41 -15.12
CA GLU A 235 24.97 0.40 -15.21
C GLU A 235 25.77 0.33 -13.91
N SER A 236 25.10 0.42 -12.75
CA SER A 236 25.74 0.47 -11.44
C SER A 236 26.42 -0.83 -11.04
N ASN A 237 25.93 -1.98 -11.53
CA ASN A 237 26.50 -3.29 -11.26
C ASN A 237 27.78 -3.58 -12.08
N THR A 238 28.64 -2.57 -12.23
CA THR A 238 29.89 -2.60 -13.01
C THR A 238 30.96 -1.75 -12.30
N ASN A 239 32.23 -1.86 -12.71
CA ASN A 239 33.36 -1.06 -12.19
C ASN A 239 33.53 -1.14 -10.65
N TYR A 240 33.59 -2.35 -10.09
CA TYR A 240 33.68 -2.60 -8.64
C TYR A 240 35.07 -2.35 -8.04
N GLY A 241 36.11 -2.24 -8.86
CA GLY A 241 37.49 -2.00 -8.44
C GLY A 241 37.60 -0.75 -7.57
N ASN A 242 38.24 -0.88 -6.41
CA ASN A 242 38.26 0.19 -5.40
C ASN A 242 39.37 1.21 -5.69
N ASN A 243 40.51 0.81 -6.25
CA ASN A 243 41.58 1.73 -6.66
C ASN A 243 42.08 1.41 -8.05
N ILE A 244 42.08 0.12 -8.42
CA ILE A 244 42.50 -0.34 -9.73
C ILE A 244 41.33 -1.04 -10.41
N ILE A 245 41.27 -0.93 -11.74
CA ILE A 245 40.17 -1.47 -12.54
C ILE A 245 40.49 -2.83 -13.18
N ILE A 246 41.71 -3.32 -12.97
CA ILE A 246 42.22 -4.55 -13.60
C ILE A 246 41.31 -5.75 -13.31
N TRP A 247 40.77 -5.84 -12.09
CA TRP A 247 39.85 -6.91 -11.70
C TRP A 247 38.54 -6.86 -12.48
N ASP A 248 37.99 -5.67 -12.75
CA ASP A 248 36.80 -5.53 -13.57
C ASP A 248 37.02 -5.96 -15.01
N ILE A 249 38.21 -5.70 -15.57
CA ILE A 249 38.57 -6.15 -16.91
C ILE A 249 38.70 -7.68 -16.92
N LEU A 250 39.44 -8.25 -15.96
CA LEU A 250 39.67 -9.70 -15.88
C LEU A 250 38.39 -10.50 -15.63
N PHE A 251 37.47 -9.97 -14.83
CA PHE A 251 36.21 -10.64 -14.47
C PHE A 251 34.98 -10.15 -15.26
N GLY A 252 35.19 -9.34 -16.30
CA GLY A 252 34.14 -8.93 -17.23
C GLY A 252 33.09 -7.97 -16.64
N THR A 253 33.45 -7.18 -15.63
CA THR A 253 32.58 -6.16 -15.02
C THR A 253 32.97 -4.73 -15.36
N TYR A 254 33.92 -4.54 -16.29
CA TYR A 254 34.33 -3.22 -16.80
C TYR A 254 33.26 -2.61 -17.71
N PHE A 255 32.88 -1.35 -17.47
CA PHE A 255 31.88 -0.65 -18.24
C PHE A 255 32.23 0.82 -18.44
N PHE A 256 32.40 1.24 -19.70
CA PHE A 256 32.69 2.63 -20.05
C PHE A 256 32.17 2.98 -21.45
N PRO A 257 30.87 3.23 -21.61
CA PRO A 257 30.30 3.63 -22.90
C PRO A 257 30.86 5.00 -23.33
N LYS A 258 31.12 5.15 -24.63
CA LYS A 258 31.75 6.37 -25.21
C LYS A 258 30.75 7.35 -25.81
N ASP A 259 29.52 6.89 -26.04
CA ASP A 259 28.46 7.57 -26.79
C ASP A 259 27.51 8.38 -25.89
N ARG A 260 27.59 8.21 -24.57
CA ARG A 260 26.68 8.87 -23.62
C ARG A 260 27.34 9.13 -22.27
N LEU A 261 26.70 9.98 -21.48
CA LEU A 261 27.04 10.28 -20.09
C LEU A 261 26.04 9.61 -19.13
N VAL A 262 26.41 9.56 -17.85
CA VAL A 262 25.50 9.09 -16.79
C VAL A 262 24.36 10.10 -16.65
N ASP A 263 23.12 9.58 -16.65
CA ASP A 263 21.90 10.38 -16.62
C ASP A 263 21.58 10.88 -15.21
N GLU A 264 21.25 9.96 -14.29
CA GLU A 264 20.95 10.26 -12.90
C GLU A 264 21.74 9.36 -11.94
N LEU A 265 22.16 9.94 -10.81
CA LEU A 265 22.81 9.25 -9.70
C LEU A 265 21.83 9.01 -8.55
N GLY A 266 22.18 8.08 -7.66
CA GLY A 266 21.46 7.84 -6.41
C GLY A 266 20.62 6.57 -6.43
N MET A 267 19.65 6.51 -5.52
CA MET A 267 18.75 5.37 -5.39
C MET A 267 17.51 5.49 -6.28
N VAL A 268 16.86 4.35 -6.55
CA VAL A 268 15.52 4.32 -7.18
C VAL A 268 14.52 5.12 -6.34
N ASN A 269 14.56 4.97 -5.02
CA ASN A 269 13.79 5.84 -4.13
C ASN A 269 14.42 7.22 -4.00
N GLN A 270 13.84 8.21 -4.67
CA GLN A 270 14.28 9.61 -4.63
C GLN A 270 14.10 10.27 -3.26
N SER A 271 13.27 9.69 -2.38
CA SER A 271 13.07 10.14 -1.00
C SER A 271 13.98 9.42 0.00
N TYR A 272 15.00 8.68 -0.46
CA TYR A 272 15.96 8.02 0.43
C TYR A 272 16.69 9.09 1.28
N PRO A 273 16.72 8.94 2.63
CA PRO A 273 17.33 9.94 3.50
C PRO A 273 18.82 10.15 3.19
N LEU A 274 19.26 11.41 3.24
CA LEU A 274 20.66 11.79 3.02
C LEU A 274 21.37 12.29 4.30
N ASP A 275 20.63 12.46 5.40
CA ASP A 275 21.22 12.85 6.68
C ASP A 275 21.86 11.66 7.41
N TYR A 276 22.92 11.97 8.17
CA TYR A 276 23.75 10.98 8.86
C TYR A 276 22.93 10.05 9.77
N ILE A 277 22.03 10.61 10.59
CA ILE A 277 21.28 9.84 11.59
C ILE A 277 20.30 8.88 10.93
N SER A 278 19.52 9.36 9.95
CA SER A 278 18.56 8.52 9.24
C SER A 278 19.25 7.38 8.50
N GLN A 279 20.43 7.62 7.91
CA GLN A 279 21.19 6.60 7.20
C GLN A 279 21.77 5.49 8.09
N MET A 280 21.79 5.66 9.41
CA MET A 280 22.08 4.55 10.35
C MET A 280 20.89 3.59 10.50
N GLN A 281 19.67 4.05 10.18
CA GLN A 281 18.43 3.28 10.32
C GLN A 281 17.92 2.71 9.00
N THR A 282 18.27 3.34 7.87
CA THR A 282 17.81 2.93 6.54
C THR A 282 18.09 1.46 6.22
N PRO A 283 19.24 0.84 6.56
CA PRO A 283 19.48 -0.55 6.19
C PRO A 283 18.53 -1.54 6.86
N PHE A 284 17.90 -1.13 7.95
CA PHE A 284 16.98 -1.93 8.74
C PHE A 284 15.50 -1.61 8.48
N SER A 285 15.22 -0.60 7.65
CA SER A 285 13.88 -0.05 7.40
C SER A 285 13.15 -0.67 6.19
N GLY A 286 13.41 -1.95 5.89
CA GLY A 286 12.71 -2.66 4.81
C GLY A 286 13.39 -2.51 3.45
N LYS A 287 12.61 -2.19 2.40
CA LYS A 287 13.06 -2.01 1.00
C LYS A 287 13.07 -0.53 0.57
N ILE A 288 13.38 0.37 1.51
CA ILE A 288 13.34 1.82 1.28
C ILE A 288 14.35 2.26 0.20
N ASP A 289 15.35 1.43 -0.11
CA ASP A 289 16.30 1.60 -1.22
C ASP A 289 15.64 1.49 -2.61
N LYS A 290 14.55 0.73 -2.72
CA LYS A 290 13.90 0.37 -3.99
C LYS A 290 12.51 0.93 -4.17
N VAL A 291 11.78 1.09 -3.07
CA VAL A 291 10.36 1.48 -3.08
C VAL A 291 10.18 2.70 -2.20
N ASN A 292 9.30 3.62 -2.62
CA ASN A 292 8.91 4.74 -1.79
C ASN A 292 8.16 4.24 -0.54
N LEU A 293 8.89 4.17 0.58
CA LEU A 293 8.41 3.70 1.87
C LEU A 293 8.83 4.68 2.97
N PRO A 294 8.05 4.81 4.05
CA PRO A 294 8.42 5.67 5.15
C PRO A 294 9.60 5.06 5.91
N LEU A 295 10.53 5.91 6.38
CA LEU A 295 11.58 5.48 7.31
C LEU A 295 10.93 4.95 8.59
N GLN A 296 11.35 3.76 9.02
CA GLN A 296 10.75 3.07 10.16
C GLN A 296 11.50 3.46 11.44
N SER A 297 10.75 3.84 12.49
CA SER A 297 11.35 3.92 13.81
C SER A 297 11.69 2.52 14.35
N ILE A 298 12.52 2.42 15.38
CA ILE A 298 12.78 1.14 16.06
C ILE A 298 11.47 0.47 16.52
N GLY A 299 10.52 1.27 17.04
CA GLY A 299 9.19 0.78 17.42
C GLY A 299 8.40 0.23 16.25
N ASP A 300 8.40 0.92 15.11
CA ASP A 300 7.75 0.44 13.88
C ASP A 300 8.39 -0.85 13.38
N MET A 301 9.71 -0.97 13.43
CA MET A 301 10.43 -2.18 13.02
C MET A 301 10.06 -3.39 13.89
N VAL A 302 9.99 -3.21 15.21
CA VAL A 302 9.55 -4.27 16.15
C VAL A 302 8.11 -4.67 15.84
N LEU A 303 7.22 -3.69 15.69
CA LEU A 303 5.81 -3.91 15.40
C LEU A 303 5.61 -4.63 14.06
N ASN A 304 6.35 -4.26 13.02
CA ASN A 304 6.32 -4.90 11.71
C ASN A 304 6.85 -6.34 11.77
N ARG A 305 7.88 -6.62 12.57
CA ARG A 305 8.34 -8.00 12.82
C ARG A 305 7.29 -8.84 13.56
N MET A 306 6.66 -8.29 14.60
CA MET A 306 5.56 -8.96 15.30
C MET A 306 4.39 -9.26 14.35
N LEU A 307 4.03 -8.29 13.50
CA LEU A 307 2.99 -8.47 12.49
C LEU A 307 3.36 -9.58 11.51
N LYS A 308 4.60 -9.62 11.02
CA LYS A 308 5.09 -10.69 10.13
C LYS A 308 4.95 -12.08 10.77
N ILE A 309 5.30 -12.22 12.05
CA ILE A 309 5.11 -13.46 12.81
C ILE A 309 3.61 -13.79 12.92
N LYS A 310 2.77 -12.80 13.24
CA LYS A 310 1.31 -12.99 13.33
C LYS A 310 0.73 -13.44 11.98
N MET A 311 1.15 -12.86 10.87
CA MET A 311 0.74 -13.25 9.52
C MET A 311 1.16 -14.68 9.19
N PHE A 312 2.37 -15.10 9.61
CA PHE A 312 2.78 -16.50 9.48
C PHE A 312 1.88 -17.44 10.29
N ILE A 313 1.51 -17.07 11.53
CA ILE A 313 0.58 -17.87 12.35
C ILE A 313 -0.81 -17.95 11.69
N ILE A 314 -1.34 -16.84 11.18
CA ILE A 314 -2.62 -16.80 10.47
C ILE A 314 -2.57 -17.70 9.23
N LYS A 315 -1.47 -17.66 8.46
CA LYS A 315 -1.24 -18.54 7.31
C LYS A 315 -1.43 -20.01 7.68
N GLN A 316 -0.77 -20.45 8.76
CA GLN A 316 -0.81 -21.86 9.18
C GLN A 316 -2.15 -22.24 9.82
N LYS A 317 -2.69 -21.40 10.71
CA LYS A 317 -3.85 -21.76 11.55
C LYS A 317 -5.21 -21.48 10.91
N LEU A 318 -5.30 -20.54 9.97
CA LEU A 318 -6.59 -20.09 9.41
C LEU A 318 -6.63 -20.21 7.89
N TYR A 319 -5.63 -19.68 7.18
CA TYR A 319 -5.63 -19.67 5.71
C TYR A 319 -5.46 -21.07 5.12
N LYS A 320 -4.45 -21.84 5.54
CA LYS A 320 -4.26 -23.23 5.04
C LYS A 320 -5.49 -24.13 5.28
N PRO A 321 -6.15 -24.10 6.46
CA PRO A 321 -7.41 -24.81 6.65
C PRO A 321 -8.53 -24.34 5.73
N LEU A 322 -8.65 -23.04 5.45
CA LEU A 322 -9.60 -22.52 4.46
C LEU A 322 -9.32 -23.08 3.06
N VAL A 323 -8.04 -23.09 2.64
CA VAL A 323 -7.62 -23.68 1.36
C VAL A 323 -8.02 -25.16 1.30
N LYS A 324 -7.76 -25.94 2.35
CA LYS A 324 -8.16 -27.35 2.40
C LYS A 324 -9.68 -27.55 2.31
N LYS A 325 -10.47 -26.70 2.97
CA LYS A 325 -11.95 -26.74 2.87
C LYS A 325 -12.42 -26.42 1.44
N SER A 326 -11.71 -25.56 0.71
CA SER A 326 -12.05 -25.24 -0.68
C SER A 326 -11.71 -26.34 -1.70
N GLU A 327 -10.98 -27.38 -1.30
CA GLU A 327 -10.68 -28.54 -2.15
C GLU A 327 -11.86 -29.54 -2.21
N ASP A 328 -12.78 -29.49 -1.25
CA ASP A 328 -13.97 -30.35 -1.19
C ASP A 328 -15.18 -29.51 -0.72
N PRO A 329 -15.74 -28.67 -1.62
CA PRO A 329 -16.84 -27.78 -1.26
C PRO A 329 -18.11 -28.54 -0.86
N VAL A 330 -18.39 -29.70 -1.48
CA VAL A 330 -19.60 -30.50 -1.23
C VAL A 330 -19.61 -30.99 0.22
N ASN A 331 -18.55 -31.66 0.65
CA ASN A 331 -18.49 -32.17 2.02
C ASN A 331 -18.37 -31.03 3.04
N THR A 332 -17.69 -29.93 2.69
CA THR A 332 -17.60 -28.76 3.56
C THR A 332 -18.98 -28.15 3.80
N GLN A 333 -19.76 -27.91 2.74
CA GLN A 333 -21.10 -27.34 2.82
C GLN A 333 -22.09 -28.25 3.53
N ASN A 334 -22.08 -29.56 3.23
CA ASN A 334 -22.93 -30.53 3.93
C ASN A 334 -22.66 -30.54 5.44
N ARG A 335 -21.40 -30.47 5.87
CA ARG A 335 -21.05 -30.39 7.30
C ARG A 335 -21.53 -29.08 7.94
N VAL A 336 -21.39 -27.95 7.25
CA VAL A 336 -21.87 -26.65 7.75
C VAL A 336 -23.38 -26.65 7.88
N MET A 337 -24.10 -27.09 6.85
CA MET A 337 -25.57 -27.22 6.87
C MET A 337 -26.02 -28.08 8.05
N LEU A 338 -25.50 -29.31 8.18
CA LEU A 338 -25.89 -30.21 9.27
C LEU A 338 -25.50 -29.66 10.64
N SER A 339 -24.40 -28.93 10.76
CA SER A 339 -24.01 -28.27 12.02
C SER A 339 -24.99 -27.19 12.43
N ILE A 340 -25.44 -26.34 11.48
CA ILE A 340 -26.43 -25.29 11.75
C ILE A 340 -27.77 -25.91 12.16
N ILE A 341 -28.22 -26.91 11.43
CA ILE A 341 -29.47 -27.65 11.73
C ILE A 341 -29.38 -28.29 13.11
N LYS A 342 -28.29 -29.03 13.40
CA LYS A 342 -28.12 -29.71 14.68
C LYS A 342 -28.09 -28.74 15.85
N GLN A 343 -27.42 -27.60 15.69
CA GLN A 343 -27.32 -26.57 16.73
C GLN A 343 -28.68 -25.94 17.07
N ASN A 344 -29.60 -25.89 16.10
CA ASN A 344 -30.88 -25.20 16.24
C ASN A 344 -32.08 -26.16 16.19
N GLU A 345 -31.89 -27.48 16.34
CA GLU A 345 -32.97 -28.46 16.19
C GLU A 345 -34.10 -28.33 17.23
N ASN A 346 -33.76 -27.81 18.42
CA ASN A 346 -34.70 -27.66 19.56
C ASN A 346 -35.33 -26.27 19.64
N THR A 347 -35.10 -25.41 18.66
CA THR A 347 -35.78 -24.10 18.60
C THR A 347 -37.21 -24.27 18.08
N GLU A 348 -38.07 -23.29 18.32
CA GLU A 348 -39.45 -23.31 17.79
C GLU A 348 -39.48 -23.56 16.27
N PHE A 349 -38.62 -22.85 15.51
CA PHE A 349 -38.50 -23.03 14.07
C PHE A 349 -37.95 -24.42 13.69
N GLY A 350 -36.98 -24.93 14.46
CA GLY A 350 -36.38 -26.24 14.24
C GLY A 350 -37.37 -27.38 14.45
N ILE A 351 -38.21 -27.29 15.49
CA ILE A 351 -39.27 -28.26 15.78
C ILE A 351 -40.36 -28.18 14.69
N SER A 352 -40.82 -26.98 14.34
CA SER A 352 -41.90 -26.80 13.36
C SER A 352 -41.51 -27.31 11.96
N HIS A 353 -40.23 -27.23 11.61
CA HIS A 353 -39.69 -27.72 10.33
C HIS A 353 -38.93 -29.05 10.46
N ARG A 354 -39.10 -29.79 11.56
CA ARG A 354 -38.57 -31.15 11.77
C ARG A 354 -37.08 -31.30 11.48
N PHE A 355 -36.26 -30.42 12.04
CA PHE A 355 -34.81 -30.42 11.84
C PHE A 355 -34.14 -31.76 12.17
N THR A 356 -34.70 -32.54 13.10
CA THR A 356 -34.23 -33.87 13.46
C THR A 356 -34.30 -34.91 12.33
N GLU A 357 -35.13 -34.67 11.30
CA GLU A 357 -35.28 -35.55 10.14
C GLU A 357 -34.30 -35.22 9.00
N ILE A 358 -33.59 -34.08 9.08
CA ILE A 358 -32.66 -33.61 8.05
C ILE A 358 -31.31 -34.33 8.18
N LYS A 359 -30.92 -35.08 7.14
CA LYS A 359 -29.67 -35.86 7.09
C LYS A 359 -28.75 -35.47 5.95
N ASP A 360 -29.30 -34.84 4.92
CA ASP A 360 -28.63 -34.47 3.68
C ASP A 360 -29.33 -33.26 3.04
N TYR A 361 -28.76 -32.77 1.93
CA TYR A 361 -29.32 -31.62 1.22
C TYR A 361 -30.75 -31.87 0.69
N LYS A 362 -31.06 -33.11 0.28
CA LYS A 362 -32.40 -33.45 -0.24
C LYS A 362 -33.47 -33.32 0.83
N THR A 363 -33.22 -33.89 2.00
CA THR A 363 -34.11 -33.77 3.16
C THR A 363 -34.16 -32.35 3.69
N PHE A 364 -33.05 -31.62 3.70
CA PHE A 364 -32.99 -30.19 4.04
C PHE A 364 -33.93 -29.35 3.16
N LYS A 365 -33.81 -29.48 1.83
CA LYS A 365 -34.61 -28.75 0.84
C LYS A 365 -36.11 -29.01 0.97
N ASN A 366 -36.49 -30.23 1.36
CA ASN A 366 -37.90 -30.63 1.51
C ASN A 366 -38.55 -30.10 2.79
N HIS A 367 -37.78 -29.98 3.88
CA HIS A 367 -38.30 -29.60 5.19
C HIS A 367 -38.32 -28.08 5.41
N ILE A 368 -37.39 -27.37 4.79
CA ILE A 368 -37.20 -25.94 5.02
C ILE A 368 -37.71 -25.15 3.80
N PRO A 369 -38.70 -24.26 3.98
CA PRO A 369 -39.18 -23.41 2.90
C PRO A 369 -38.17 -22.32 2.56
N ILE A 370 -38.29 -21.73 1.38
CA ILE A 370 -37.60 -20.49 1.05
C ILE A 370 -38.24 -19.39 1.90
N CYS A 371 -37.42 -18.61 2.59
CA CYS A 371 -37.90 -17.53 3.45
C CYS A 371 -37.34 -16.19 2.98
N ASP A 372 -38.11 -15.12 3.14
CA ASP A 372 -37.59 -13.76 3.15
C ASP A 372 -37.55 -13.18 4.58
N TYR A 373 -37.26 -11.88 4.70
CA TYR A 373 -37.19 -11.25 6.02
C TYR A 373 -38.56 -11.12 6.69
N GLU A 374 -39.62 -10.91 5.91
CA GLU A 374 -40.96 -10.74 6.44
C GLU A 374 -41.51 -12.05 7.00
N ASP A 375 -41.18 -13.19 6.36
CA ASP A 375 -41.47 -14.53 6.89
C ASP A 375 -40.81 -14.75 8.26
N LEU A 376 -39.61 -14.20 8.46
CA LEU A 376 -38.83 -14.36 9.69
C LEU A 376 -39.08 -13.26 10.74
N ARG A 377 -39.75 -12.17 10.38
CA ARG A 377 -39.88 -10.97 11.23
C ARG A 377 -40.56 -11.27 12.56
N SER A 378 -41.62 -12.08 12.55
CA SER A 378 -42.36 -12.48 13.76
C SER A 378 -41.47 -13.30 14.70
N TYR A 379 -40.74 -14.27 14.16
CA TYR A 379 -39.82 -15.11 14.92
C TYR A 379 -38.66 -14.30 15.52
N ILE A 380 -38.10 -13.35 14.76
CA ILE A 380 -37.04 -12.45 15.23
C ILE A 380 -37.53 -11.59 16.40
N LYS A 381 -38.72 -10.97 16.26
CA LYS A 381 -39.33 -10.16 17.31
C LYS A 381 -39.63 -10.98 18.55
N LYS A 382 -40.19 -12.18 18.37
CA LYS A 382 -40.49 -13.10 19.47
C LYS A 382 -39.24 -13.49 20.23
N GLN A 383 -38.18 -13.90 19.52
CA GLN A 383 -36.89 -14.24 20.11
C GLN A 383 -36.30 -13.08 20.92
N ASP A 384 -36.38 -11.87 20.40
CA ASP A 384 -35.84 -10.69 21.08
C ASP A 384 -36.68 -10.26 22.28
N ASN A 385 -38.00 -10.25 22.18
CA ASN A 385 -38.88 -9.75 23.23
C ASN A 385 -39.06 -10.76 24.37
N GLU A 386 -39.28 -12.02 24.03
CA GLU A 386 -39.55 -13.09 25.01
C GLU A 386 -38.25 -13.72 25.53
N LYS A 387 -37.10 -13.47 24.88
CA LYS A 387 -35.79 -14.03 25.23
C LYS A 387 -35.79 -15.57 25.27
N VAL A 388 -36.55 -16.21 24.37
CA VAL A 388 -36.65 -17.67 24.23
C VAL A 388 -36.07 -18.15 22.89
N PRO A 389 -35.55 -19.40 22.80
CA PRO A 389 -34.97 -19.93 21.56
C PRO A 389 -36.01 -20.18 20.46
N VAL A 390 -36.11 -19.27 19.48
CA VAL A 390 -37.09 -19.35 18.39
C VAL A 390 -36.44 -19.71 17.06
N LEU A 391 -35.47 -18.92 16.60
CA LEU A 391 -34.69 -19.18 15.39
C LEU A 391 -33.33 -19.78 15.72
N THR A 392 -32.72 -19.32 16.81
CA THR A 392 -31.39 -19.74 17.25
C THR A 392 -31.44 -20.29 18.67
N SER A 393 -30.63 -21.32 18.95
CA SER A 393 -30.52 -21.90 20.30
C SER A 393 -29.90 -20.94 21.33
N THR A 394 -29.15 -19.94 20.84
CA THR A 394 -28.56 -18.87 21.64
C THR A 394 -29.22 -17.54 21.34
N MET A 395 -29.29 -16.65 22.34
CA MET A 395 -29.85 -15.31 22.14
C MET A 395 -28.91 -14.43 21.30
N PRO A 396 -29.46 -13.62 20.38
CA PRO A 396 -28.69 -12.61 19.67
C PRO A 396 -28.00 -11.65 20.66
N PHE A 397 -26.70 -11.48 20.47
CA PHE A 397 -25.89 -10.52 21.23
C PHE A 397 -26.20 -9.09 20.79
N MET A 398 -26.44 -8.90 19.49
CA MET A 398 -26.85 -7.64 18.88
C MET A 398 -27.60 -7.91 17.58
N TYR A 399 -28.11 -6.85 16.96
CA TYR A 399 -28.67 -6.89 15.61
C TYR A 399 -27.93 -5.95 14.65
N ASN A 400 -27.76 -6.37 13.40
CA ASN A 400 -27.45 -5.45 12.31
C ASN A 400 -28.77 -4.86 11.80
N GLN A 401 -28.90 -3.53 11.75
CA GLN A 401 -30.06 -2.87 11.17
C GLN A 401 -29.85 -2.61 9.67
N THR A 402 -30.89 -2.81 8.85
CA THR A 402 -30.90 -2.38 7.44
C THR A 402 -32.16 -1.60 7.13
N SER A 403 -32.06 -0.57 6.29
CA SER A 403 -33.21 0.12 5.69
C SER A 403 -33.92 -0.84 4.73
N GLY A 404 -35.05 -1.41 5.16
CA GLY A 404 -35.89 -2.26 4.31
C GLY A 404 -36.59 -1.44 3.22
N THR A 405 -36.99 -2.09 2.12
CA THR A 405 -37.73 -1.44 1.01
C THR A 405 -39.14 -0.97 1.42
N THR A 406 -39.63 -1.40 2.57
CA THR A 406 -40.98 -1.10 3.10
C THR A 406 -40.99 0.05 4.12
N GLY A 407 -39.86 0.75 4.31
CA GLY A 407 -39.72 1.81 5.32
C GLY A 407 -39.55 1.32 6.76
N THR A 408 -39.92 0.06 7.06
CA THR A 408 -39.67 -0.56 8.37
C THR A 408 -38.29 -1.22 8.38
N PRO A 409 -37.39 -0.87 9.33
CA PRO A 409 -36.07 -1.47 9.41
C PRO A 409 -36.13 -3.01 9.58
N LYS A 410 -35.13 -3.68 9.01
CA LYS A 410 -34.84 -5.09 9.26
C LYS A 410 -33.76 -5.20 10.33
N TYR A 411 -33.87 -6.19 11.20
CA TYR A 411 -32.93 -6.49 12.28
C TYR A 411 -32.41 -7.90 12.09
N ILE A 412 -31.20 -8.00 11.54
CA ILE A 412 -30.54 -9.28 11.29
C ILE A 412 -29.83 -9.73 12.58
N PRO A 413 -30.13 -10.92 13.13
CA PRO A 413 -29.50 -11.40 14.35
C PRO A 413 -27.98 -11.57 14.20
N ILE A 414 -27.23 -11.20 15.24
CA ILE A 414 -25.79 -11.46 15.36
C ILE A 414 -25.52 -12.16 16.69
N LEU A 415 -24.94 -13.36 16.61
CA LEU A 415 -24.52 -14.15 17.75
C LEU A 415 -23.07 -13.80 18.15
N LYS A 416 -22.71 -14.06 19.41
CA LYS A 416 -21.34 -13.81 19.92
C LYS A 416 -20.31 -14.66 19.18
N GLU A 417 -20.66 -15.91 18.89
CA GLU A 417 -19.87 -16.88 18.13
C GLU A 417 -19.64 -16.40 16.69
N THR A 418 -20.63 -15.75 16.09
CA THR A 418 -20.52 -15.18 14.75
C THR A 418 -19.49 -14.04 14.72
N ILE A 419 -19.40 -13.21 15.76
CA ILE A 419 -18.36 -12.18 15.86
C ILE A 419 -16.95 -12.79 15.88
N GLU A 420 -16.76 -13.91 16.58
CA GLU A 420 -15.47 -14.61 16.61
C GLU A 420 -15.10 -15.20 15.25
N THR A 421 -16.08 -15.76 14.53
CA THR A 421 -15.90 -16.27 13.18
C THR A 421 -15.54 -15.15 12.21
N LEU A 422 -16.29 -14.05 12.22
CA LEU A 422 -15.99 -12.86 11.42
C LEU A 422 -14.58 -12.30 11.73
N ARG A 423 -14.15 -12.33 13.00
CA ARG A 423 -12.78 -11.93 13.38
C ARG A 423 -11.71 -12.84 12.75
N LYS A 424 -11.90 -14.17 12.76
CA LYS A 424 -10.98 -15.12 12.11
C LYS A 424 -10.93 -14.88 10.61
N THR A 425 -12.07 -14.60 10.01
CA THR A 425 -12.22 -14.36 8.58
C THR A 425 -11.63 -13.02 8.16
N GLN A 426 -11.74 -11.98 8.99
CA GLN A 426 -11.01 -10.72 8.83
C GLN A 426 -9.50 -10.93 8.94
N GLN A 427 -9.01 -11.80 9.84
CA GLN A 427 -7.59 -12.13 9.93
C GLN A 427 -7.08 -12.81 8.67
N VAL A 428 -7.83 -13.76 8.11
CA VAL A 428 -7.48 -14.38 6.82
C VAL A 428 -7.43 -13.34 5.72
N PHE A 429 -8.42 -12.44 5.65
CA PHE A 429 -8.45 -11.37 4.66
C PHE A 429 -7.25 -10.43 4.78
N SER A 430 -6.89 -10.01 6.00
CA SER A 430 -5.68 -9.21 6.23
C SER A 430 -4.39 -9.96 5.88
N TYR A 431 -4.33 -11.28 6.06
CA TYR A 431 -3.20 -12.09 5.61
C TYR A 431 -3.06 -12.10 4.08
N ILE A 432 -4.16 -12.26 3.35
CA ILE A 432 -4.14 -12.24 1.87
C ILE A 432 -3.69 -10.87 1.37
N GLN A 433 -4.20 -9.78 1.96
CA GLN A 433 -3.73 -8.42 1.66
C GLN A 433 -2.23 -8.26 1.95
N TYR A 434 -1.74 -8.78 3.07
CA TYR A 434 -0.32 -8.73 3.43
C TYR A 434 0.56 -9.53 2.47
N GLU A 435 0.08 -10.69 1.99
CA GLU A 435 0.79 -11.48 0.98
C GLU A 435 0.85 -10.73 -0.37
N ALA A 436 -0.21 -10.00 -0.73
CA ALA A 436 -0.26 -9.19 -1.96
C ALA A 436 0.51 -7.86 -1.88
N CYS A 437 0.56 -7.23 -0.71
CA CYS A 437 1.19 -5.92 -0.48
C CYS A 437 1.61 -5.76 0.99
N ALA A 438 2.72 -6.38 1.38
CA ALA A 438 3.25 -6.28 2.75
C ALA A 438 3.61 -4.83 3.11
N GLU A 439 4.02 -4.04 2.12
CA GLU A 439 4.35 -2.62 2.22
C GLU A 439 3.22 -1.77 2.79
N ALA A 440 1.96 -2.11 2.48
CA ALA A 440 0.78 -1.42 3.00
C ALA A 440 0.69 -1.47 4.53
N PHE A 441 1.34 -2.46 5.16
CA PHE A 441 1.35 -2.65 6.60
C PHE A 441 2.58 -2.07 7.29
N TYR A 442 3.54 -1.48 6.57
CA TYR A 442 4.77 -0.94 7.17
C TYR A 442 4.58 0.42 7.84
N GLY A 443 3.60 1.21 7.39
CA GLY A 443 3.25 2.50 7.98
C GLY A 443 2.00 2.44 8.88
N LYS A 444 1.25 3.54 8.87
CA LYS A 444 -0.03 3.70 9.58
C LYS A 444 -1.21 3.32 8.67
N LEU A 445 -2.26 2.79 9.30
CA LEU A 445 -3.48 2.32 8.66
C LEU A 445 -4.61 3.31 8.94
N LEU A 446 -5.26 3.79 7.87
CA LEU A 446 -6.48 4.57 7.97
C LEU A 446 -7.65 3.68 7.54
N GLY A 447 -8.43 3.20 8.51
CA GLY A 447 -9.65 2.45 8.27
C GLY A 447 -10.85 3.26 8.73
N LEU A 448 -11.86 3.40 7.89
CA LEU A 448 -13.11 4.09 8.17
C LEU A 448 -14.22 3.05 8.32
N VAL A 449 -14.88 3.02 9.48
CA VAL A 449 -15.91 2.03 9.82
C VAL A 449 -17.13 2.71 10.43
N SER A 450 -18.26 2.00 10.42
CA SER A 450 -19.47 2.42 11.14
C SER A 450 -19.33 2.19 12.65
N PRO A 451 -20.07 2.93 13.48
CA PRO A 451 -20.07 2.76 14.94
C PRO A 451 -20.48 1.34 15.36
N PRO A 452 -19.91 0.81 16.46
CA PRO A 452 -20.25 -0.52 16.95
C PRO A 452 -21.72 -0.62 17.40
N ILE A 453 -22.22 0.38 18.12
CA ILE A 453 -23.59 0.47 18.63
C ILE A 453 -24.18 1.78 18.11
N GLU A 454 -25.38 1.70 17.54
CA GLU A 454 -26.13 2.84 17.00
C GLU A 454 -27.39 3.13 17.82
N GLY A 455 -27.93 2.12 18.49
CA GLY A 455 -29.09 2.26 19.37
C GLY A 455 -29.49 0.94 20.00
N TYR A 456 -30.70 0.90 20.54
CA TYR A 456 -31.25 -0.25 21.24
C TYR A 456 -32.69 -0.51 20.78
N LEU A 457 -33.05 -1.79 20.68
CA LEU A 457 -34.44 -2.21 20.50
C LEU A 457 -35.25 -1.95 21.77
N GLU A 458 -36.57 -2.03 21.69
CA GLU A 458 -37.48 -1.88 22.86
C GLU A 458 -37.16 -2.88 23.97
N SER A 459 -36.68 -4.08 23.61
CA SER A 459 -36.23 -5.11 24.55
C SER A 459 -34.91 -4.78 25.27
N GLY A 460 -34.24 -3.69 24.89
CA GLY A 460 -32.91 -3.30 25.36
C GLY A 460 -31.73 -3.96 24.62
N THR A 461 -31.97 -4.80 23.61
CA THR A 461 -30.87 -5.40 22.82
C THR A 461 -30.24 -4.36 21.88
N PRO A 462 -28.89 -4.22 21.84
CA PRO A 462 -28.25 -3.24 20.98
C PRO A 462 -28.38 -3.60 19.49
N TYR A 463 -28.46 -2.58 18.64
CA TYR A 463 -28.24 -2.70 17.21
C TYR A 463 -27.11 -1.78 16.73
N GLY A 464 -26.43 -2.17 15.65
CA GLY A 464 -25.28 -1.43 15.15
C GLY A 464 -24.59 -2.10 13.97
N SER A 465 -23.26 -2.09 14.00
CA SER A 465 -22.41 -2.69 12.97
C SER A 465 -21.41 -3.71 13.56
N ALA A 466 -21.37 -4.88 12.93
CA ALA A 466 -20.37 -5.91 13.22
C ALA A 466 -18.93 -5.43 12.93
N SER A 467 -18.71 -4.59 11.91
CA SER A 467 -17.37 -4.07 11.58
C SER A 467 -16.84 -3.11 12.66
N GLY A 468 -17.72 -2.29 13.24
CA GLY A 468 -17.39 -1.44 14.39
C GLY A 468 -17.00 -2.27 15.63
N HIS A 469 -17.68 -3.38 15.87
CA HIS A 469 -17.36 -4.31 16.97
C HIS A 469 -16.00 -5.01 16.79
N ILE A 470 -15.66 -5.43 15.57
CA ILE A 470 -14.34 -6.02 15.27
C ILE A 470 -13.24 -4.99 15.52
N TYR A 471 -13.44 -3.74 15.11
CA TYR A 471 -12.50 -2.65 15.35
C TYR A 471 -12.32 -2.38 16.85
N LYS A 472 -13.43 -2.28 17.60
CA LYS A 472 -13.44 -2.04 19.06
C LYS A 472 -12.71 -3.12 19.85
N THR A 473 -12.76 -4.36 19.39
CA THR A 473 -12.16 -5.54 20.06
C THR A 473 -10.78 -5.92 19.54
N MET A 474 -10.17 -5.09 18.70
CA MET A 474 -8.84 -5.33 18.16
C MET A 474 -7.78 -5.31 19.29
N PRO A 475 -6.77 -6.21 19.29
CA PRO A 475 -5.69 -6.16 20.27
C PRO A 475 -4.94 -4.82 20.24
N TRP A 476 -4.53 -4.32 21.41
CA TRP A 476 -3.89 -3.00 21.55
C TRP A 476 -2.67 -2.81 20.62
N VAL A 477 -1.87 -3.85 20.42
CA VAL A 477 -0.71 -3.82 19.51
C VAL A 477 -1.11 -3.51 18.07
N ALA A 478 -2.23 -4.05 17.60
CA ALA A 478 -2.74 -3.75 16.25
C ALA A 478 -3.37 -2.35 16.19
N GLN A 479 -4.01 -1.89 17.28
CA GLN A 479 -4.54 -0.52 17.38
C GLN A 479 -3.45 0.56 17.24
N LEU A 480 -2.20 0.29 17.68
CA LEU A 480 -1.08 1.23 17.52
C LEU A 480 -0.78 1.59 16.05
N LYS A 481 -1.16 0.73 15.10
CA LYS A 481 -1.03 1.01 13.67
C LYS A 481 -2.13 1.92 13.13
N TYR A 482 -3.28 1.99 13.79
CA TYR A 482 -4.40 2.78 13.31
C TYR A 482 -4.29 4.25 13.71
N VAL A 483 -4.60 5.11 12.75
CA VAL A 483 -4.53 6.57 12.88
C VAL A 483 -5.63 7.10 13.81
N LEU A 484 -6.84 6.57 13.68
CA LEU A 484 -8.02 7.08 14.36
C LEU A 484 -8.25 6.37 15.70
N PRO A 485 -8.64 7.08 16.77
CA PRO A 485 -9.25 6.45 17.93
C PRO A 485 -10.66 5.94 17.57
N ARG A 486 -11.11 4.87 18.22
CA ARG A 486 -12.39 4.22 17.90
C ARG A 486 -13.60 5.11 18.20
N GLU A 487 -13.45 5.99 19.20
CA GLU A 487 -14.50 6.90 19.69
C GLU A 487 -14.94 7.92 18.62
N VAL A 488 -14.06 8.24 17.66
CA VAL A 488 -14.39 9.16 16.54
C VAL A 488 -15.56 8.65 15.69
N PHE A 489 -15.75 7.33 15.59
CA PHE A 489 -16.86 6.76 14.81
C PHE A 489 -18.23 6.89 15.48
N GLU A 490 -18.27 7.26 16.76
CA GLU A 490 -19.51 7.45 17.53
C GLU A 490 -20.09 8.88 17.35
N ILE A 491 -19.34 9.79 16.70
CA ILE A 491 -19.79 11.16 16.41
C ILE A 491 -20.94 11.14 15.40
N GLN A 492 -22.10 11.66 15.82
CA GLN A 492 -23.31 11.73 14.99
C GLN A 492 -23.24 12.87 13.95
N ASN A 493 -22.74 14.05 14.34
CA ASN A 493 -22.64 15.17 13.42
C ASN A 493 -21.59 14.88 12.34
N TYR A 494 -22.07 14.82 11.10
CA TYR A 494 -21.30 14.41 9.94
C TYR A 494 -20.09 15.31 9.63
N GLU A 495 -20.31 16.63 9.62
CA GLU A 495 -19.27 17.60 9.29
C GLU A 495 -18.17 17.60 10.36
N VAL A 496 -18.57 17.55 11.64
CA VAL A 496 -17.66 17.46 12.77
C VAL A 496 -16.84 16.15 12.72
N LYS A 497 -17.49 15.01 12.48
CA LYS A 497 -16.85 13.70 12.35
C LYS A 497 -15.74 13.71 11.31
N TYR A 498 -16.06 14.13 10.08
CA TYR A 498 -15.08 14.14 9.00
C TYR A 498 -14.00 15.19 9.18
N TYR A 499 -14.30 16.36 9.76
CA TYR A 499 -13.28 17.34 10.10
C TYR A 499 -12.23 16.75 11.05
N MET A 500 -12.67 16.09 12.13
CA MET A 500 -11.78 15.46 13.11
C MET A 500 -10.96 14.31 12.50
N ILE A 501 -11.59 13.48 11.66
CA ILE A 501 -10.89 12.42 10.90
C ILE A 501 -9.79 13.04 10.03
N SER A 502 -10.13 14.06 9.24
CA SER A 502 -9.21 14.77 8.35
C SER A 502 -8.04 15.37 9.11
N ARG A 503 -8.31 16.07 10.23
CA ARG A 503 -7.27 16.66 11.07
C ARG A 503 -6.28 15.63 11.61
N LEU A 504 -6.77 14.48 12.10
CA LEU A 504 -5.90 13.41 12.59
C LEU A 504 -5.13 12.72 11.47
N ALA A 505 -5.74 12.56 10.29
CA ALA A 505 -5.18 11.81 9.18
C ALA A 505 -4.15 12.59 8.37
N VAL A 506 -4.39 13.88 8.07
CA VAL A 506 -3.49 14.74 7.28
C VAL A 506 -2.13 14.95 7.97
N GLU A 507 -2.12 14.94 9.31
CA GLU A 507 -0.87 14.98 10.10
C GLU A 507 0.05 13.79 9.79
N GLN A 508 -0.53 12.62 9.51
CA GLN A 508 0.20 11.37 9.37
C GLN A 508 0.74 11.21 7.95
N LYS A 509 1.95 11.71 7.69
CA LYS A 509 2.64 11.49 6.41
C LYS A 509 2.82 10.00 6.06
N LYS A 510 3.00 9.15 7.09
CA LYS A 510 3.37 7.73 6.96
C LYS A 510 2.17 6.77 6.78
N ILE A 511 1.02 7.26 6.30
CA ILE A 511 -0.10 6.37 5.97
C ILE A 511 0.26 5.54 4.73
N THR A 512 0.11 4.22 4.85
CA THR A 512 0.43 3.25 3.78
C THR A 512 -0.78 2.42 3.35
N TYR A 513 -1.89 2.51 4.09
CA TYR A 513 -3.13 1.76 3.86
C TYR A 513 -4.33 2.66 4.08
N LEU A 514 -5.28 2.63 3.15
CA LEU A 514 -6.59 3.27 3.26
C LEU A 514 -7.69 2.23 3.03
N GLY A 515 -8.70 2.18 3.90
CA GLY A 515 -9.84 1.29 3.72
C GLY A 515 -11.16 1.90 4.19
N SER A 516 -12.20 1.69 3.40
CA SER A 516 -13.60 1.96 3.73
C SER A 516 -14.49 1.01 2.92
N ALA A 517 -15.73 0.79 3.36
CA ALA A 517 -16.67 -0.05 2.62
C ALA A 517 -16.98 0.49 1.22
N ASN A 518 -17.31 1.79 1.14
CA ASN A 518 -17.76 2.44 -0.08
C ASN A 518 -16.76 3.53 -0.54
N PRO A 519 -16.38 3.58 -1.83
CA PRO A 519 -15.45 4.58 -2.37
C PRO A 519 -15.90 6.05 -2.20
N SER A 520 -17.20 6.32 -2.11
CA SER A 520 -17.74 7.67 -1.86
C SER A 520 -17.27 8.26 -0.52
N THR A 521 -16.83 7.41 0.42
CA THR A 521 -16.18 7.84 1.66
C THR A 521 -14.88 8.60 1.37
N PHE A 522 -14.13 8.18 0.35
CA PHE A 522 -12.86 8.80 -0.03
C PHE A 522 -13.09 10.15 -0.72
N HIS A 523 -14.15 10.26 -1.54
CA HIS A 523 -14.59 11.56 -2.08
C HIS A 523 -14.91 12.53 -0.94
N LYS A 524 -15.72 12.12 0.03
CA LYS A 524 -16.10 13.00 1.14
C LYS A 524 -14.90 13.43 1.95
N LEU A 525 -14.02 12.49 2.30
CA LEU A 525 -12.83 12.79 3.08
C LEU A 525 -11.97 13.84 2.36
N LEU A 526 -11.74 13.68 1.06
CA LEU A 526 -10.95 14.63 0.28
C LEU A 526 -11.65 15.98 0.12
N GLU A 527 -12.97 16.00 -0.06
CA GLU A 527 -13.79 17.22 -0.11
C GLU A 527 -13.65 18.02 1.20
N VAL A 528 -13.79 17.36 2.35
CA VAL A 528 -13.67 18.02 3.67
C VAL A 528 -12.25 18.52 3.91
N ILE A 529 -11.23 17.75 3.52
CA ILE A 529 -9.83 18.17 3.58
C ILE A 529 -9.63 19.44 2.76
N ASN A 530 -10.03 19.45 1.49
CA ASN A 530 -9.85 20.60 0.61
C ASN A 530 -10.64 21.84 1.09
N LYS A 531 -11.89 21.67 1.52
CA LYS A 531 -12.72 22.77 2.06
C LYS A 531 -12.12 23.41 3.32
N ASN A 532 -11.35 22.64 4.11
CA ASN A 532 -10.84 23.08 5.40
C ASN A 532 -9.31 23.04 5.50
N TYR A 533 -8.59 23.01 4.38
CA TYR A 533 -7.17 22.66 4.37
C TYR A 533 -6.33 23.59 5.25
N GLU A 534 -6.50 24.91 5.09
CA GLU A 534 -5.81 25.92 5.89
C GLU A 534 -6.11 25.78 7.39
N ASN A 535 -7.37 25.57 7.75
CA ASN A 535 -7.78 25.36 9.15
C ASN A 535 -7.16 24.09 9.73
N ILE A 536 -7.13 23.01 8.95
CA ILE A 536 -6.49 21.75 9.35
C ILE A 536 -5.00 22.00 9.59
N VAL A 537 -4.29 22.64 8.65
CA VAL A 537 -2.86 22.96 8.77
C VAL A 537 -2.57 23.85 9.98
N ALA A 538 -3.41 24.84 10.26
CA ALA A 538 -3.32 25.68 11.45
C ALA A 538 -3.49 24.86 12.74
N ASP A 539 -4.50 23.98 12.78
CA ASP A 539 -4.72 23.04 13.89
C ASP A 539 -3.54 22.05 14.06
N ILE A 540 -2.85 21.67 12.98
CA ILE A 540 -1.61 20.88 13.03
C ILE A 540 -0.50 21.66 13.71
N SER A 541 -0.31 22.92 13.29
CA SER A 541 0.71 23.81 13.85
C SER A 541 0.49 24.03 15.36
N ALA A 542 -0.75 24.33 15.75
CA ALA A 542 -1.12 24.65 17.13
C ALA A 542 -1.30 23.41 18.03
N GLY A 543 -1.46 22.21 17.46
CA GLY A 543 -1.78 21.01 18.23
C GLY A 543 -3.22 21.02 18.76
N THR A 544 -4.14 21.64 18.03
CA THR A 544 -5.56 21.78 18.37
C THR A 544 -6.43 20.98 17.39
N CYS A 545 -7.73 20.96 17.64
CA CYS A 545 -8.73 20.44 16.72
C CYS A 545 -10.03 21.24 16.90
N LYS A 546 -10.51 21.89 15.85
CA LYS A 546 -11.81 22.57 15.85
C LYS A 546 -12.94 21.58 16.19
N HIS A 547 -14.01 22.10 16.79
CA HIS A 547 -15.20 21.35 17.20
C HIS A 547 -14.99 20.33 18.35
N LEU A 548 -13.82 20.32 18.98
CA LEU A 548 -13.54 19.40 20.09
C LEU A 548 -14.50 19.60 21.29
N ASP A 549 -14.95 20.83 21.51
CA ASP A 549 -15.88 21.16 22.61
C ASP A 549 -17.35 20.88 22.27
N THR A 550 -17.65 20.45 21.04
CA THR A 550 -19.03 20.14 20.59
C THR A 550 -19.35 18.64 20.59
N VAL A 551 -18.42 17.81 21.05
CA VAL A 551 -18.58 16.35 21.14
C VAL A 551 -18.50 15.89 22.60
N ASP A 552 -19.00 14.69 22.88
CA ASP A 552 -18.97 14.12 24.23
C ASP A 552 -17.54 14.07 24.81
N ASN A 553 -17.43 14.30 26.13
CA ASN A 553 -16.14 14.37 26.83
C ASN A 553 -15.23 13.15 26.58
N ASN A 554 -15.81 11.95 26.50
CA ASN A 554 -15.05 10.73 26.20
C ASN A 554 -14.40 10.78 24.80
N ILE A 555 -15.13 11.26 23.79
CA ILE A 555 -14.62 11.42 22.42
C ILE A 555 -13.55 12.52 22.40
N ALA A 556 -13.84 13.66 23.05
CA ALA A 556 -12.92 14.79 23.14
C ALA A 556 -11.59 14.38 23.78
N ASP A 557 -11.61 13.63 24.88
CA ASP A 557 -10.41 13.16 25.58
C ASP A 557 -9.62 12.14 24.76
N ALA A 558 -10.29 11.24 24.04
CA ALA A 558 -9.63 10.28 23.15
C ALA A 558 -8.86 10.97 22.01
N ILE A 559 -9.44 12.04 21.44
CA ILE A 559 -8.80 12.86 20.41
C ILE A 559 -7.69 13.72 21.02
N ARG A 560 -7.94 14.43 22.13
CA ARG A 560 -6.98 15.33 22.80
C ARG A 560 -5.67 14.62 23.16
N LYS A 561 -5.73 13.35 23.55
CA LYS A 561 -4.54 12.51 23.81
C LYS A 561 -3.61 12.38 22.61
N ARG A 562 -4.11 12.54 21.39
CA ARG A 562 -3.37 12.40 20.12
C ARG A 562 -2.92 13.74 19.52
N LEU A 563 -3.38 14.88 20.04
CA LEU A 563 -3.03 16.19 19.49
C LEU A 563 -1.72 16.71 20.07
N ARG A 564 -0.75 17.04 19.22
CA ARG A 564 0.50 17.71 19.60
C ARG A 564 0.84 18.76 18.55
N PRO A 565 1.46 19.90 18.93
CA PRO A 565 1.96 20.87 17.96
C PRO A 565 2.98 20.23 17.02
N ASN A 566 2.83 20.45 15.71
CA ASN A 566 3.69 19.84 14.70
C ASN A 566 4.02 20.83 13.57
N SER A 567 4.83 21.84 13.91
CA SER A 567 5.22 22.94 13.01
C SER A 567 5.97 22.47 11.76
N LYS A 568 6.75 21.39 11.87
CA LYS A 568 7.47 20.81 10.72
C LYS A 568 6.49 20.24 9.70
N ARG A 569 5.49 19.49 10.14
CA ARG A 569 4.49 18.91 9.25
C ARG A 569 3.56 20.00 8.69
N SER A 570 3.17 20.99 9.48
CA SER A 570 2.34 22.09 8.97
C SER A 570 3.07 22.92 7.91
N ALA A 571 4.37 23.18 8.09
CA ALA A 571 5.18 23.89 7.09
C ALA A 571 5.31 23.09 5.77
N GLU A 572 5.48 21.76 5.86
CA GLU A 572 5.46 20.88 4.69
C GLU A 572 4.09 20.92 3.97
N LEU A 573 2.99 20.81 4.71
CA LEU A 573 1.64 20.82 4.13
C LEU A 573 1.32 22.15 3.46
N ALA A 574 1.77 23.27 4.04
CA ALA A 574 1.58 24.59 3.47
C ALA A 574 2.19 24.76 2.06
N THR A 575 3.17 23.92 1.69
CA THR A 575 3.81 23.96 0.36
C THR A 575 3.14 23.06 -0.68
N LEU A 576 2.16 22.24 -0.30
CA LEU A 576 1.56 21.21 -1.18
C LEU A 576 0.36 21.69 -1.99
N ILE A 577 -0.16 22.89 -1.71
CA ILE A 577 -1.30 23.44 -2.43
C ILE A 577 -0.88 23.67 -3.90
N ASN A 578 -1.62 23.07 -4.83
CA ASN A 578 -1.38 23.21 -6.26
C ASN A 578 -2.00 24.50 -6.84
N ASP A 579 -1.78 24.76 -8.14
CA ASP A 579 -2.29 25.93 -8.86
C ASP A 579 -3.82 26.11 -8.79
N LYS A 580 -4.58 25.04 -8.48
CA LYS A 580 -6.04 25.05 -8.33
C LYS A 580 -6.49 25.25 -6.89
N ASN A 581 -5.57 25.58 -5.99
CA ASN A 581 -5.80 25.72 -4.55
C ASN A 581 -6.39 24.45 -3.89
N LYS A 582 -5.98 23.26 -4.38
CA LYS A 582 -6.43 21.95 -3.89
C LYS A 582 -5.24 21.02 -3.63
N VAL A 583 -5.49 19.95 -2.90
CA VAL A 583 -4.57 18.83 -2.68
C VAL A 583 -5.24 17.50 -3.05
N SER A 584 -4.42 16.55 -3.48
CA SER A 584 -4.76 15.15 -3.73
C SER A 584 -4.22 14.25 -2.61
N TYR A 585 -4.68 13.00 -2.52
CA TYR A 585 -4.11 12.03 -1.56
C TYR A 585 -2.62 11.77 -1.81
N SER A 586 -2.19 11.80 -3.08
CA SER A 586 -0.79 11.61 -3.46
C SER A 586 0.15 12.67 -2.88
N ASP A 587 -0.34 13.91 -2.73
CA ASP A 587 0.47 15.04 -2.24
C ASP A 587 0.83 14.87 -0.77
N PHE A 588 -0.17 14.60 0.08
CA PHE A 588 0.04 14.54 1.53
C PHE A 588 0.28 13.12 2.07
N TRP A 589 -0.08 12.05 1.34
CA TRP A 589 0.24 10.65 1.66
C TRP A 589 1.03 9.96 0.55
N PRO A 590 2.29 10.36 0.34
CA PRO A 590 3.13 9.83 -0.76
C PRO A 590 3.50 8.34 -0.59
N TYR A 591 3.25 7.76 0.58
CA TYR A 591 3.56 6.36 0.90
C TYR A 591 2.36 5.43 0.83
N LEU A 592 1.18 5.89 0.41
CA LEU A 592 -0.02 5.07 0.31
C LEU A 592 0.19 3.94 -0.73
N LYS A 593 -0.05 2.68 -0.35
CA LYS A 593 0.20 1.50 -1.20
C LYS A 593 -1.03 0.65 -1.46
N LEU A 594 -2.03 0.68 -0.58
CA LEU A 594 -3.21 -0.17 -0.69
C LEU A 594 -4.49 0.59 -0.37
N LEU A 595 -5.46 0.46 -1.26
CA LEU A 595 -6.84 0.89 -1.11
C LEU A 595 -7.72 -0.37 -0.97
N VAL A 596 -8.54 -0.44 0.07
CA VAL A 596 -9.47 -1.56 0.29
C VAL A 596 -10.90 -1.05 0.33
N THR A 597 -11.72 -1.45 -0.65
CA THR A 597 -13.09 -0.94 -0.84
C THR A 597 -13.88 -1.88 -1.75
N TRP A 598 -15.21 -1.70 -1.87
CA TRP A 598 -15.97 -2.34 -2.95
C TRP A 598 -15.62 -1.74 -4.31
N THR A 599 -15.44 -2.61 -5.30
CA THR A 599 -15.06 -2.24 -6.68
C THR A 599 -16.15 -2.55 -7.71
N GLY A 600 -17.16 -3.34 -7.36
CA GLY A 600 -18.25 -3.76 -8.26
C GLY A 600 -19.50 -2.87 -8.22
N GLY A 601 -20.35 -2.98 -9.25
CA GLY A 601 -21.62 -2.25 -9.36
C GLY A 601 -21.45 -0.73 -9.28
N SER A 602 -22.38 -0.05 -8.61
CA SER A 602 -22.34 1.40 -8.45
C SER A 602 -21.12 1.95 -7.70
N CYS A 603 -20.44 1.10 -6.92
CA CYS A 603 -19.20 1.48 -6.24
C CYS A 603 -18.03 1.62 -7.24
N GLY A 604 -18.00 0.85 -8.33
CA GLY A 604 -16.95 0.94 -9.36
C GLY A 604 -16.88 2.33 -10.00
N ILE A 605 -18.02 2.96 -10.23
CA ILE A 605 -18.11 4.34 -10.78
C ILE A 605 -17.47 5.34 -9.82
N SER A 606 -17.86 5.28 -8.54
CA SER A 606 -17.31 6.18 -7.52
C SER A 606 -15.82 5.95 -7.28
N LEU A 607 -15.35 4.71 -7.38
CA LEU A 607 -13.93 4.37 -7.31
C LEU A 607 -13.16 4.98 -8.48
N ASN A 608 -13.58 4.73 -9.73
CA ASN A 608 -12.88 5.20 -10.91
C ASN A 608 -12.72 6.73 -10.94
N SER A 609 -13.73 7.46 -10.46
CA SER A 609 -13.68 8.93 -10.37
C SER A 609 -12.71 9.47 -9.30
N ILE A 610 -12.33 8.70 -8.28
CA ILE A 610 -11.37 9.13 -7.24
C ILE A 610 -9.96 8.56 -7.44
N LEU A 611 -9.79 7.50 -8.25
CA LEU A 611 -8.47 6.89 -8.50
C LEU A 611 -7.37 7.89 -8.90
N PRO A 612 -7.63 8.92 -9.74
CA PRO A 612 -6.61 9.90 -10.10
C PRO A 612 -6.05 10.72 -8.93
N GLU A 613 -6.74 10.78 -7.79
CA GLU A 613 -6.28 11.51 -6.61
C GLU A 613 -5.26 10.73 -5.77
N PHE A 614 -5.07 9.44 -6.06
CA PHE A 614 -4.16 8.53 -5.35
C PHE A 614 -2.81 8.37 -6.08
N PRO A 615 -1.76 7.86 -5.39
CA PRO A 615 -0.50 7.54 -6.06
C PRO A 615 -0.68 6.53 -7.21
N GLU A 616 0.05 6.72 -8.32
CA GLU A 616 -0.08 5.90 -9.53
C GLU A 616 0.07 4.39 -9.29
N GLU A 617 0.96 3.99 -8.37
CA GLU A 617 1.23 2.58 -8.04
C GLU A 617 0.27 1.98 -7.01
N ILE A 618 -0.86 2.63 -6.69
CA ILE A 618 -1.78 2.14 -5.65
C ILE A 618 -2.43 0.82 -6.06
N LYS A 619 -2.41 -0.17 -5.18
CA LYS A 619 -3.17 -1.41 -5.36
C LYS A 619 -4.58 -1.23 -4.82
N VAL A 620 -5.58 -1.69 -5.55
CA VAL A 620 -6.97 -1.75 -5.10
C VAL A 620 -7.33 -3.19 -4.78
N PHE A 621 -7.93 -3.41 -3.61
CA PHE A 621 -8.37 -4.73 -3.15
C PHE A 621 -9.87 -4.71 -2.89
N ASP A 622 -10.63 -5.56 -3.57
CA ASP A 622 -12.07 -5.67 -3.32
C ASP A 622 -12.35 -6.25 -1.92
N LEU A 623 -13.32 -5.70 -1.21
CA LEU A 623 -13.70 -6.18 0.14
C LEU A 623 -14.30 -7.60 0.14
N GLY A 624 -14.77 -8.06 -1.00
CA GLY A 624 -15.64 -9.20 -1.18
C GLY A 624 -17.10 -8.79 -1.06
N TYR A 625 -17.96 -9.78 -1.26
CA TYR A 625 -19.39 -9.64 -1.06
C TYR A 625 -19.70 -9.68 0.44
N LEU A 626 -20.13 -8.54 0.99
CA LEU A 626 -20.55 -8.37 2.37
C LEU A 626 -21.97 -7.80 2.41
N SER A 627 -22.79 -8.34 3.30
CA SER A 627 -24.12 -7.82 3.62
C SER A 627 -24.31 -7.76 5.14
N SER A 628 -25.48 -7.32 5.60
CA SER A 628 -25.81 -7.31 7.02
C SER A 628 -26.14 -8.72 7.54
N GLU A 629 -26.57 -9.60 6.64
CA GLU A 629 -26.85 -11.03 6.86
C GLU A 629 -25.57 -11.86 7.04
N MET A 630 -24.52 -11.58 6.26
CA MET A 630 -23.28 -12.35 6.31
C MET A 630 -22.09 -11.65 5.64
N ARG A 631 -20.90 -12.18 5.89
CA ARG A 631 -19.81 -12.08 4.92
C ARG A 631 -19.93 -13.22 3.91
N GLY A 632 -20.34 -12.90 2.68
CA GLY A 632 -20.57 -13.88 1.64
C GLY A 632 -19.29 -14.39 0.98
N THR A 633 -18.31 -13.52 0.69
CA THR A 633 -17.03 -13.93 0.09
C THR A 633 -15.81 -13.31 0.76
N ILE A 634 -14.65 -13.94 0.55
CA ILE A 634 -13.32 -13.41 0.83
C ILE A 634 -12.60 -13.25 -0.51
N THR A 635 -12.14 -12.04 -0.82
CA THR A 635 -11.31 -11.82 -2.01
C THR A 635 -9.97 -12.55 -1.85
N VAL A 636 -9.73 -13.55 -2.69
CA VAL A 636 -8.55 -14.43 -2.63
C VAL A 636 -7.48 -14.09 -3.66
N ASN A 637 -7.84 -13.35 -4.70
CA ASN A 637 -6.90 -12.86 -5.71
C ASN A 637 -7.04 -11.33 -5.85
N PRO A 638 -5.98 -10.54 -5.56
CA PRO A 638 -5.98 -9.08 -5.72
C PRO A 638 -6.13 -8.60 -7.17
N GLU A 639 -5.67 -9.38 -8.14
CA GLU A 639 -5.64 -8.95 -9.54
C GLU A 639 -6.99 -9.16 -10.21
N THR A 640 -7.58 -10.34 -10.00
CA THR A 640 -8.89 -10.68 -10.56
C THR A 640 -10.04 -10.27 -9.63
N ASN A 641 -9.77 -9.93 -8.38
CA ASN A 641 -10.78 -9.69 -7.33
C ASN A 641 -11.75 -10.87 -7.11
N ASP A 642 -11.31 -12.12 -7.37
CA ASP A 642 -12.16 -13.29 -7.20
C ASP A 642 -12.57 -13.50 -5.75
N GLY A 643 -13.88 -13.63 -5.52
CA GLY A 643 -14.47 -13.86 -4.21
C GLY A 643 -14.66 -15.34 -3.93
N LEU A 644 -13.86 -15.91 -3.02
CA LEU A 644 -14.08 -17.25 -2.47
C LEU A 644 -15.28 -17.21 -1.52
N PRO A 645 -16.35 -18.00 -1.73
CA PRO A 645 -17.48 -18.01 -0.82
C PRO A 645 -17.08 -18.51 0.56
N THR A 646 -17.71 -17.99 1.62
CA THR A 646 -17.46 -18.41 3.01
C THR A 646 -18.11 -19.76 3.32
N ILE A 647 -17.84 -20.77 2.49
CA ILE A 647 -18.42 -22.14 2.53
C ILE A 647 -18.18 -22.88 3.85
N HIS A 648 -17.31 -22.34 4.70
CA HIS A 648 -16.95 -22.88 6.01
C HIS A 648 -17.72 -22.22 7.16
N GLU A 649 -18.58 -21.26 6.85
CA GLU A 649 -19.39 -20.46 7.80
C GLU A 649 -20.88 -20.54 7.47
N ASN A 650 -21.23 -20.35 6.19
CA ASN A 650 -22.61 -20.30 5.71
C ASN A 650 -22.86 -21.42 4.70
N PHE A 651 -24.10 -21.89 4.61
CA PHE A 651 -24.54 -22.79 3.55
C PHE A 651 -25.21 -22.00 2.42
N PHE A 652 -24.78 -22.22 1.18
CA PHE A 652 -25.22 -21.47 0.01
C PHE A 652 -26.02 -22.37 -0.94
N GLU A 653 -27.15 -21.84 -1.40
CA GLU A 653 -27.93 -22.39 -2.52
C GLU A 653 -28.05 -21.32 -3.61
N PHE A 654 -28.22 -21.77 -4.84
CA PHE A 654 -28.30 -20.90 -6.02
C PHE A 654 -29.43 -21.35 -6.93
N VAL A 655 -30.03 -20.40 -7.65
CA VAL A 655 -30.92 -20.69 -8.77
C VAL A 655 -30.43 -19.89 -9.97
N LEU A 656 -30.34 -20.53 -11.14
CA LEU A 656 -29.96 -19.84 -12.37
C LEU A 656 -30.92 -18.67 -12.60
N LYS A 657 -30.38 -17.49 -12.95
CA LYS A 657 -31.20 -16.27 -13.09
C LYS A 657 -32.40 -16.48 -14.00
N GLU A 658 -32.17 -17.08 -15.18
CA GLU A 658 -33.21 -17.37 -16.16
C GLU A 658 -34.30 -18.30 -15.62
N ASP A 659 -33.92 -19.30 -14.83
CA ASP A 659 -34.87 -20.22 -14.22
C ASP A 659 -35.71 -19.52 -13.16
N TRP A 660 -35.08 -18.75 -12.27
CA TRP A 660 -35.78 -18.03 -11.21
C TRP A 660 -36.77 -17.01 -11.78
N GLU A 661 -36.40 -16.29 -12.83
CA GLU A 661 -37.27 -15.33 -13.54
C GLU A 661 -38.42 -16.00 -14.31
N GLN A 662 -38.31 -17.30 -14.58
CA GLN A 662 -39.37 -18.14 -15.15
C GLN A 662 -40.14 -18.92 -14.06
N GLU A 663 -40.02 -18.51 -12.79
CA GLU A 663 -40.65 -19.14 -11.63
C GLU A 663 -40.26 -20.62 -11.44
N LYS A 664 -39.11 -21.04 -11.99
CA LYS A 664 -38.54 -22.37 -11.80
C LYS A 664 -37.64 -22.40 -10.57
N SER A 665 -37.91 -23.33 -9.67
CA SER A 665 -37.19 -23.51 -8.40
C SER A 665 -36.06 -24.57 -8.49
N ASN A 666 -35.19 -24.41 -9.48
CA ASN A 666 -34.07 -25.33 -9.75
C ASN A 666 -32.85 -25.00 -8.87
N PHE A 667 -32.97 -25.29 -7.57
CA PHE A 667 -31.88 -25.05 -6.61
C PHE A 667 -30.68 -25.98 -6.82
N ILE A 668 -29.51 -25.37 -6.93
CA ILE A 668 -28.21 -26.02 -7.00
C ILE A 668 -27.30 -25.56 -5.85
N THR A 669 -26.23 -26.30 -5.60
CA THR A 669 -25.22 -26.02 -4.57
C THR A 669 -23.95 -25.42 -5.18
N VAL A 670 -23.05 -24.89 -4.33
CA VAL A 670 -21.89 -24.10 -4.77
C VAL A 670 -20.96 -24.83 -5.76
N ASP A 671 -20.82 -26.15 -5.68
CA ASP A 671 -19.98 -26.95 -6.58
C ASP A 671 -20.56 -27.10 -7.99
N GLN A 672 -21.87 -26.86 -8.15
CA GLN A 672 -22.59 -26.98 -9.41
C GLN A 672 -22.65 -25.66 -10.18
N LEU A 673 -22.09 -24.58 -9.62
CA LEU A 673 -22.02 -23.29 -10.30
C LEU A 673 -21.17 -23.38 -11.57
N GLU A 674 -21.77 -22.96 -12.67
CA GLU A 674 -21.08 -22.88 -13.97
C GLU A 674 -20.46 -21.50 -14.18
N MET A 675 -19.28 -21.49 -14.79
CA MET A 675 -18.56 -20.28 -15.18
C MET A 675 -19.41 -19.35 -16.03
N GLU A 676 -19.22 -18.04 -15.84
CA GLU A 676 -19.86 -16.98 -16.64
C GLU A 676 -21.39 -16.96 -16.60
N LYS A 677 -22.02 -17.66 -15.65
CA LYS A 677 -23.46 -17.62 -15.42
C LYS A 677 -23.84 -16.76 -14.21
N GLU A 678 -25.07 -16.26 -14.25
CA GLU A 678 -25.69 -15.43 -13.22
C GLU A 678 -26.68 -16.25 -12.38
N TYR A 679 -26.62 -16.11 -11.06
CA TYR A 679 -27.47 -16.86 -10.14
C TYR A 679 -28.07 -15.97 -9.06
N TYR A 680 -29.33 -16.23 -8.72
CA TYR A 680 -29.90 -15.75 -7.46
C TYR A 680 -29.30 -16.52 -6.29
N LEU A 681 -28.90 -15.79 -5.25
CA LEU A 681 -28.27 -16.35 -4.07
C LEU A 681 -29.25 -16.54 -2.92
N PHE A 682 -29.18 -17.72 -2.30
CA PHE A 682 -29.91 -18.07 -1.09
C PHE A 682 -28.93 -18.56 -0.03
N VAL A 683 -29.18 -18.23 1.23
CA VAL A 683 -28.25 -18.54 2.31
C VAL A 683 -28.93 -19.13 3.53
N THR A 684 -28.27 -20.10 4.15
CA THR A 684 -28.55 -20.51 5.53
C THR A 684 -27.37 -20.15 6.41
N THR A 685 -27.61 -19.35 7.45
CA THR A 685 -26.59 -18.81 8.35
C THR A 685 -26.71 -19.41 9.76
N PRO A 686 -25.62 -19.46 10.54
CA PRO A 686 -25.68 -19.82 11.95
C PRO A 686 -26.56 -18.87 12.80
N THR A 687 -26.87 -17.69 12.29
CA THR A 687 -27.65 -16.65 12.98
C THR A 687 -29.16 -16.79 12.80
N GLY A 688 -29.63 -17.89 12.23
CA GLY A 688 -31.06 -18.22 12.16
C GLY A 688 -31.76 -17.71 10.89
N LEU A 689 -31.01 -17.38 9.84
CA LEU A 689 -31.57 -17.22 8.50
C LEU A 689 -31.54 -18.59 7.82
N TYR A 690 -32.69 -19.11 7.39
CA TYR A 690 -32.83 -20.44 6.79
C TYR A 690 -33.37 -20.31 5.37
N ARG A 691 -32.65 -20.88 4.39
CA ARG A 691 -32.92 -20.76 2.94
C ARG A 691 -33.38 -19.35 2.55
N TYR A 692 -32.68 -18.36 3.10
CA TYR A 692 -33.06 -16.97 3.06
C TYR A 692 -32.77 -16.39 1.68
N ASN A 693 -33.81 -15.83 1.05
CA ASN A 693 -33.71 -15.18 -0.24
C ASN A 693 -33.04 -13.81 -0.09
N MET A 694 -31.77 -13.73 -0.47
CA MET A 694 -31.01 -12.46 -0.45
C MET A 694 -31.53 -11.45 -1.47
N ASN A 695 -32.24 -11.95 -2.50
CA ASN A 695 -32.60 -11.22 -3.70
C ASN A 695 -31.37 -10.56 -4.34
N ASP A 696 -30.22 -11.25 -4.29
CA ASP A 696 -28.94 -10.83 -4.85
C ASP A 696 -28.57 -11.74 -6.00
N ILE A 697 -28.13 -11.12 -7.09
CA ILE A 697 -27.60 -11.82 -8.26
C ILE A 697 -26.08 -11.80 -8.16
N VAL A 698 -25.48 -12.98 -8.27
CA VAL A 698 -24.03 -13.16 -8.30
C VAL A 698 -23.59 -13.72 -9.65
N TYR A 699 -22.39 -13.34 -10.07
CA TYR A 699 -21.77 -13.78 -11.30
C TYR A 699 -20.54 -14.65 -10.98
N VAL A 700 -20.47 -15.84 -11.59
CA VAL A 700 -19.38 -16.80 -11.35
C VAL A 700 -18.15 -16.39 -12.14
N THR A 701 -17.07 -16.06 -11.43
CA THR A 701 -15.86 -15.46 -12.02
C THR A 701 -14.72 -16.44 -12.25
N GLY A 702 -14.74 -17.59 -11.61
CA GLY A 702 -13.58 -18.46 -11.57
C GLY A 702 -13.72 -19.63 -10.62
N LYS A 703 -12.57 -20.17 -10.23
CA LYS A 703 -12.48 -21.26 -9.28
C LYS A 703 -11.26 -21.07 -8.39
N PHE A 704 -11.44 -21.26 -7.09
CA PHE A 704 -10.35 -21.36 -6.13
C PHE A 704 -10.29 -22.79 -5.62
N ARG A 705 -9.23 -23.51 -6.01
CA ARG A 705 -9.15 -24.98 -5.85
C ARG A 705 -10.35 -25.65 -6.53
N ASN A 706 -11.20 -26.32 -5.77
CA ASN A 706 -12.40 -26.97 -6.29
C ASN A 706 -13.67 -26.17 -6.03
N THR A 707 -13.59 -24.99 -5.41
CA THR A 707 -14.74 -24.16 -5.09
C THR A 707 -14.90 -23.04 -6.13
N PRO A 708 -16.05 -22.93 -6.81
CA PRO A 708 -16.35 -21.78 -7.66
C PRO A 708 -16.29 -20.45 -6.90
N THR A 709 -15.74 -19.43 -7.55
CA THR A 709 -15.70 -18.05 -7.02
C THR A 709 -16.77 -17.21 -7.69
N PHE A 710 -17.32 -16.24 -6.95
CA PHE A 710 -18.30 -15.32 -7.50
C PHE A 710 -18.13 -13.90 -6.98
N LYS A 711 -18.72 -12.96 -7.71
CA LYS A 711 -18.86 -11.56 -7.31
C LYS A 711 -20.33 -11.16 -7.26
N PHE A 712 -20.62 -10.18 -6.42
CA PHE A 712 -21.92 -9.51 -6.44
C PHE A 712 -22.07 -8.72 -7.74
N LEU A 713 -23.19 -8.93 -8.44
CA LEU A 713 -23.53 -8.18 -9.65
C LEU A 713 -24.51 -7.06 -9.32
N GLN A 714 -25.71 -7.42 -8.86
CA GLN A 714 -26.78 -6.48 -8.53
C GLN A 714 -27.83 -7.10 -7.62
N LYS A 715 -28.76 -6.27 -7.11
CA LYS A 715 -30.00 -6.73 -6.49
C LYS A 715 -30.96 -7.20 -7.59
N GLY A 716 -31.80 -8.21 -7.32
CA GLY A 716 -32.83 -8.68 -8.25
C GLY A 716 -33.86 -7.60 -8.63
N LYS A 717 -34.05 -6.58 -7.77
CA LYS A 717 -34.90 -5.40 -8.05
C LYS A 717 -34.23 -4.33 -8.95
N GLY A 718 -32.97 -4.49 -9.33
CA GLY A 718 -32.24 -3.61 -10.24
C GLY A 718 -32.61 -3.84 -11.72
N VAL A 719 -33.89 -4.01 -12.00
CA VAL A 719 -34.45 -4.22 -13.34
C VAL A 719 -35.71 -3.37 -13.46
N THR A 720 -35.87 -2.69 -14.58
CA THR A 720 -37.08 -1.95 -14.92
C THR A 720 -37.64 -2.46 -16.22
N ASN A 721 -38.95 -2.33 -16.37
CA ASN A 721 -39.63 -2.76 -17.57
C ASN A 721 -40.75 -1.76 -17.87
N ILE A 722 -40.71 -1.16 -19.06
CA ILE A 722 -41.71 -0.22 -19.56
C ILE A 722 -42.61 -0.92 -20.59
N THR A 723 -42.03 -1.54 -21.62
CA THR A 723 -42.75 -2.08 -22.78
C THR A 723 -42.41 -3.54 -23.11
N GLY A 724 -41.80 -4.24 -22.17
CA GLY A 724 -41.38 -5.63 -22.28
C GLY A 724 -39.87 -5.83 -22.47
N GLU A 725 -39.05 -4.77 -22.35
CA GLU A 725 -37.61 -4.84 -22.58
C GLU A 725 -36.77 -5.39 -21.43
N LYS A 726 -37.27 -5.31 -20.19
CA LYS A 726 -36.53 -5.66 -18.96
C LYS A 726 -35.07 -5.14 -19.00
N LEU A 727 -34.90 -3.83 -18.84
CA LEU A 727 -33.57 -3.22 -18.75
C LEU A 727 -32.98 -3.49 -17.37
N TYR A 728 -31.74 -3.97 -17.32
CA TYR A 728 -31.03 -4.27 -16.06
C TYR A 728 -30.03 -3.18 -15.70
N GLU A 729 -29.80 -2.99 -14.40
CA GLU A 729 -28.86 -2.02 -13.84
C GLU A 729 -27.45 -2.22 -14.40
N ASN A 730 -26.96 -3.46 -14.48
CA ASN A 730 -25.64 -3.77 -15.02
C ASN A 730 -25.49 -3.38 -16.51
N GLN A 731 -26.54 -3.51 -17.33
CA GLN A 731 -26.53 -3.09 -18.74
C GLN A 731 -26.37 -1.57 -18.86
N VAL A 732 -27.04 -0.82 -17.98
CA VAL A 732 -26.87 0.64 -17.91
C VAL A 732 -25.45 0.99 -17.46
N ILE A 733 -24.92 0.31 -16.44
CA ILE A 733 -23.55 0.54 -15.96
C ILE A 733 -22.53 0.24 -17.06
N ALA A 734 -22.70 -0.86 -17.80
CA ALA A 734 -21.82 -1.24 -18.90
C ALA A 734 -21.86 -0.20 -20.04
N ALA A 735 -23.05 0.22 -20.46
CA ALA A 735 -23.23 1.23 -21.51
C ALA A 735 -22.59 2.58 -21.13
N VAL A 736 -22.76 3.02 -19.88
CA VAL A 736 -22.15 4.26 -19.39
C VAL A 736 -20.64 4.13 -19.26
N SER A 737 -20.13 3.00 -18.77
CA SER A 737 -18.67 2.77 -18.67
C SER A 737 -17.98 2.80 -20.04
N ARG A 738 -18.63 2.23 -21.07
CA ARG A 738 -18.12 2.29 -22.45
C ARG A 738 -18.12 3.71 -22.99
N MET A 739 -19.16 4.47 -22.70
CA MET A 739 -19.25 5.89 -23.07
C MET A 739 -18.15 6.73 -22.40
N GLU A 740 -17.88 6.50 -21.11
CA GLU A 740 -16.78 7.19 -20.41
C GLU A 740 -15.43 6.96 -21.10
N ALA A 741 -15.16 5.71 -21.50
CA ALA A 741 -13.93 5.32 -22.18
C ALA A 741 -13.80 5.98 -23.56
N ASP A 742 -14.85 5.91 -24.40
CA ASP A 742 -14.81 6.39 -25.77
C ASP A 742 -14.83 7.93 -25.86
N LEU A 743 -15.65 8.58 -25.02
CA LEU A 743 -15.82 10.03 -25.03
C LEU A 743 -14.86 10.76 -24.08
N LYS A 744 -14.02 10.02 -23.34
CA LYS A 744 -13.06 10.55 -22.35
C LYS A 744 -13.71 11.52 -21.37
N LYS A 745 -14.90 11.17 -20.89
CA LYS A 745 -15.65 11.95 -19.88
C LYS A 745 -15.56 11.23 -18.54
N ASN A 746 -15.26 11.96 -17.48
CA ASN A 746 -15.25 11.42 -16.12
C ASN A 746 -16.59 11.74 -15.44
N ILE A 747 -17.41 10.73 -15.18
CA ILE A 747 -18.71 10.86 -14.53
C ILE A 747 -18.54 10.58 -13.03
N ARG A 748 -19.11 11.47 -12.22
CA ARG A 748 -19.11 11.31 -10.76
C ARG A 748 -20.29 10.49 -10.28
N PHE A 749 -21.46 10.70 -10.89
CA PHE A 749 -22.72 10.05 -10.51
C PHE A 749 -23.68 10.04 -11.69
N TYR A 750 -24.50 9.00 -11.78
CA TYR A 750 -25.63 8.97 -12.69
C TYR A 750 -26.79 8.14 -12.14
N LEU A 751 -27.99 8.44 -12.61
CA LEU A 751 -29.22 7.76 -12.27
C LEU A 751 -30.11 7.63 -13.52
N MET A 752 -30.48 6.41 -13.87
CA MET A 752 -31.42 6.09 -14.94
C MET A 752 -32.81 5.84 -14.35
N LEU A 753 -33.82 6.56 -14.83
CA LEU A 753 -35.20 6.41 -14.42
C LEU A 753 -36.06 5.87 -15.55
N ALA A 754 -36.82 4.81 -15.26
CA ALA A 754 -37.86 4.33 -16.15
C ALA A 754 -39.12 5.20 -15.98
N ASN A 755 -39.45 6.02 -16.99
CA ASN A 755 -40.67 6.83 -17.02
C ASN A 755 -41.74 6.09 -17.83
N GLU A 756 -42.58 5.31 -17.12
CA GLU A 756 -43.66 4.53 -17.71
C GLU A 756 -44.70 5.40 -18.43
N ASN A 757 -45.03 6.56 -17.85
CA ASN A 757 -46.03 7.49 -18.40
C ASN A 757 -45.62 8.00 -19.79
N ASP A 758 -44.32 8.26 -19.97
CA ASP A 758 -43.78 8.72 -21.23
C ASP A 758 -43.29 7.62 -22.15
N SER A 759 -43.23 6.38 -21.66
CA SER A 759 -42.59 5.24 -22.31
C SER A 759 -41.16 5.55 -22.76
N ARG A 760 -40.36 6.16 -21.86
CA ARG A 760 -38.95 6.53 -22.13
C ARG A 760 -38.08 6.31 -20.89
N TYR A 761 -36.78 6.19 -21.12
CA TYR A 761 -35.77 6.24 -20.06
C TYR A 761 -35.19 7.66 -19.95
N GLU A 762 -34.93 8.11 -18.72
CA GLU A 762 -34.34 9.41 -18.41
C GLU A 762 -33.04 9.21 -17.62
N LEU A 763 -31.91 9.63 -18.17
CA LEU A 763 -30.60 9.52 -17.53
C LEU A 763 -30.14 10.87 -17.00
N TYR A 764 -29.92 10.95 -15.70
CA TYR A 764 -29.39 12.13 -15.02
C TYR A 764 -27.91 11.89 -14.73
N MET A 765 -27.01 12.80 -15.14
CA MET A 765 -25.56 12.61 -15.00
C MET A 765 -24.85 13.83 -14.42
N GLU A 766 -24.04 13.62 -13.37
CA GLU A 766 -23.10 14.60 -12.81
C GLU A 766 -21.69 14.30 -13.32
N LEU A 767 -21.05 15.29 -13.95
CA LEU A 767 -19.66 15.21 -14.39
C LEU A 767 -18.68 15.62 -13.28
N THR A 768 -17.45 15.10 -13.35
CA THR A 768 -16.38 15.44 -12.39
C THR A 768 -15.88 16.88 -12.56
N SER A 769 -16.12 17.50 -13.71
CA SER A 769 -15.74 18.88 -14.06
C SER A 769 -16.94 19.70 -14.52
N ASP A 770 -16.88 21.02 -14.43
CA ASP A 770 -17.90 21.97 -14.91
C ASP A 770 -18.03 22.07 -16.46
N MET A 771 -17.59 21.04 -17.19
CA MET A 771 -17.75 20.99 -18.64
C MET A 771 -19.20 20.69 -19.02
N HIS A 772 -19.71 21.36 -20.04
CA HIS A 772 -20.97 20.98 -20.65
C HIS A 772 -20.83 19.68 -21.45
N MET A 773 -21.86 18.84 -21.37
CA MET A 773 -22.00 17.62 -22.12
C MET A 773 -22.66 17.92 -23.48
N ASP A 774 -22.12 17.34 -24.55
CA ASP A 774 -22.80 17.31 -25.85
C ASP A 774 -23.94 16.28 -25.78
N ILE A 775 -25.09 16.72 -25.27
CA ILE A 775 -26.24 15.87 -24.96
C ILE A 775 -26.67 15.02 -26.18
N PRO A 776 -26.81 15.56 -27.41
CA PRO A 776 -27.15 14.76 -28.60
C PRO A 776 -26.19 13.60 -28.89
N THR A 777 -24.89 13.87 -28.91
CA THR A 777 -23.86 12.84 -29.19
C THR A 777 -23.87 11.77 -28.10
N VAL A 778 -23.92 12.20 -26.83
CA VAL A 778 -23.95 11.29 -25.68
C VAL A 778 -25.22 10.45 -25.65
N THR A 779 -26.36 11.04 -25.98
CA THR A 779 -27.66 10.34 -26.05
C THR A 779 -27.63 9.26 -27.12
N THR A 780 -27.14 9.61 -28.32
CA THR A 780 -27.03 8.65 -29.43
C THR A 780 -26.11 7.50 -29.09
N PHE A 781 -24.95 7.79 -28.47
CA PHE A 781 -24.01 6.76 -28.05
C PHE A 781 -24.63 5.80 -27.03
N LEU A 782 -25.21 6.33 -25.95
CA LEU A 782 -25.78 5.52 -24.89
C LEU A 782 -26.99 4.71 -25.34
N ASP A 783 -27.88 5.31 -26.13
CA ASP A 783 -29.04 4.59 -26.67
C ASP A 783 -28.58 3.44 -27.58
N ASN A 784 -27.50 3.60 -28.35
CA ASN A 784 -26.91 2.51 -29.15
C ASN A 784 -26.23 1.45 -28.27
N ALA A 785 -25.45 1.85 -27.27
CA ALA A 785 -24.77 0.92 -26.37
C ALA A 785 -25.79 0.05 -25.61
N ILE A 786 -26.89 0.63 -25.12
CA ILE A 786 -27.96 -0.15 -24.46
C ILE A 786 -28.63 -1.11 -25.45
N GLN A 787 -28.83 -0.71 -26.72
CA GLN A 787 -29.37 -1.59 -27.76
C GLN A 787 -28.46 -2.78 -28.11
N GLU A 788 -27.14 -2.62 -27.97
CA GLU A 788 -26.18 -3.71 -28.13
C GLU A 788 -26.25 -4.70 -26.96
N GLU A 789 -26.42 -4.19 -25.73
CA GLU A 789 -26.52 -4.99 -24.50
C GLU A 789 -27.90 -5.65 -24.29
N ASN A 790 -28.96 -5.06 -24.84
CA ASN A 790 -30.33 -5.52 -24.64
C ASN A 790 -31.12 -5.58 -25.97
N ILE A 791 -31.25 -6.80 -26.51
CA ILE A 791 -31.95 -7.05 -27.77
C ILE A 791 -33.44 -6.70 -27.73
N GLU A 792 -34.08 -6.84 -26.56
CA GLU A 792 -35.48 -6.45 -26.40
C GLU A 792 -35.62 -4.92 -26.41
N TYR A 793 -34.73 -4.19 -25.72
CA TYR A 793 -34.66 -2.72 -25.77
C TYR A 793 -34.50 -2.24 -27.22
N LYS A 794 -33.57 -2.82 -27.98
CA LYS A 794 -33.40 -2.57 -29.43
C LYS A 794 -34.67 -2.81 -30.22
N THR A 795 -35.36 -3.91 -29.93
CA THR A 795 -36.62 -4.25 -30.59
C THR A 795 -37.72 -3.22 -30.26
N LYS A 796 -37.86 -2.81 -28.99
CA LYS A 796 -38.89 -1.82 -28.58
C LYS A 796 -38.58 -0.41 -29.10
N ARG A 797 -37.30 -0.01 -29.16
CA ARG A 797 -36.84 1.24 -29.80
C ARG A 797 -37.15 1.26 -31.30
N SER A 798 -36.83 0.16 -32.00
CA SER A 798 -37.08 0.02 -33.46
C SER A 798 -38.58 0.03 -33.78
N SER A 799 -39.41 -0.55 -32.90
CA SER A 799 -40.87 -0.55 -33.06
C SER A 799 -41.55 0.72 -32.54
N VAL A 800 -40.79 1.72 -32.07
CA VAL A 800 -41.28 3.00 -31.50
C VAL A 800 -42.19 2.79 -30.26
N ARG A 801 -42.17 1.59 -29.67
CA ARG A 801 -42.89 1.31 -28.41
C ARG A 801 -42.17 1.92 -27.23
N LEU A 802 -40.84 2.03 -27.34
CA LEU A 802 -39.99 2.75 -26.41
C LEU A 802 -39.43 4.00 -27.10
N LYS A 803 -39.71 5.18 -26.54
CA LYS A 803 -39.20 6.47 -27.05
C LYS A 803 -37.68 6.58 -26.82
N PRO A 804 -36.99 7.52 -27.51
CA PRO A 804 -35.57 7.76 -27.28
C PRO A 804 -35.24 8.04 -25.83
N LEU A 805 -34.07 7.54 -25.40
CA LEU A 805 -33.43 7.94 -24.15
C LEU A 805 -33.31 9.47 -24.11
N GLU A 806 -33.58 10.05 -22.94
CA GLU A 806 -33.37 11.48 -22.69
C GLU A 806 -32.31 11.66 -21.61
N ILE A 807 -31.41 12.61 -21.80
CA ILE A 807 -30.27 12.84 -20.89
C ILE A 807 -30.33 14.25 -20.32
N TYR A 808 -30.18 14.34 -19.00
CA TYR A 808 -30.09 15.58 -18.26
C TYR A 808 -28.74 15.69 -17.54
N GLN A 809 -28.05 16.81 -17.75
CA GLN A 809 -26.84 17.11 -17.01
C GLN A 809 -27.19 17.68 -15.63
N LEU A 810 -26.65 17.09 -14.57
CA LEU A 810 -26.77 17.56 -13.19
C LEU A 810 -25.73 18.63 -12.87
N LYS A 811 -26.11 19.57 -12.00
CA LYS A 811 -25.20 20.53 -11.37
C LYS A 811 -24.18 19.78 -10.49
N GLN A 812 -22.99 20.35 -10.37
CA GLN A 812 -21.96 19.81 -9.47
C GLN A 812 -22.47 19.77 -8.01
N GLY A 813 -22.24 18.66 -7.32
CA GLY A 813 -22.71 18.41 -5.95
C GLY A 813 -24.10 17.77 -5.85
N ALA A 814 -24.77 17.48 -6.97
CA ALA A 814 -26.09 16.83 -6.96
C ALA A 814 -26.06 15.46 -6.26
N PHE A 815 -25.01 14.65 -6.46
CA PHE A 815 -24.83 13.37 -5.78
C PHE A 815 -24.75 13.50 -4.26
N GLU A 816 -24.08 14.53 -3.74
CA GLU A 816 -23.97 14.74 -2.30
C GLU A 816 -25.32 15.13 -1.69
N LEU A 817 -26.12 15.92 -2.39
CA LEU A 817 -27.49 16.25 -1.99
C LEU A 817 -28.40 15.02 -2.04
N TYR A 818 -28.30 14.22 -3.10
CA TYR A 818 -28.99 12.95 -3.23
C TYR A 818 -28.63 12.01 -2.06
N LYS A 819 -27.34 11.80 -1.80
CA LYS A 819 -26.86 10.98 -0.68
C LYS A 819 -27.35 11.53 0.65
N LYS A 820 -27.18 12.82 0.91
CA LYS A 820 -27.61 13.47 2.16
C LYS A 820 -29.09 13.25 2.43
N TYR A 821 -29.95 13.42 1.43
CA TYR A 821 -31.39 13.18 1.56
C TYR A 821 -31.69 11.79 2.12
N TYR A 822 -31.07 10.73 1.59
CA TYR A 822 -31.29 9.37 2.09
C TYR A 822 -30.65 9.11 3.46
N LEU A 823 -29.52 9.75 3.77
CA LEU A 823 -28.92 9.69 5.10
C LEU A 823 -29.84 10.31 6.16
N ASP A 824 -30.46 11.45 5.84
CA ASP A 824 -31.42 12.14 6.72
C ASP A 824 -32.70 11.31 6.93
N GLN A 825 -33.04 10.43 5.98
CA GLN A 825 -34.11 9.43 6.08
C GLN A 825 -33.69 8.13 6.79
N GLY A 826 -32.48 8.08 7.36
CA GLY A 826 -31.98 6.96 8.16
C GLY A 826 -31.20 5.89 7.40
N GLN A 827 -30.83 6.09 6.12
CA GLN A 827 -29.87 5.20 5.47
C GLN A 827 -28.47 5.38 6.07
N ARG A 828 -27.73 4.27 6.21
CA ARG A 828 -26.38 4.27 6.80
C ARG A 828 -25.34 4.63 5.76
N GLU A 829 -24.46 5.58 6.08
CA GLU A 829 -23.41 6.05 5.18
C GLU A 829 -22.50 4.93 4.65
N GLY A 830 -21.91 4.13 5.55
CA GLY A 830 -20.99 3.07 5.16
C GLY A 830 -21.62 1.97 4.30
N GLN A 831 -22.95 1.96 4.20
CA GLN A 831 -23.74 1.00 3.44
C GLN A 831 -24.52 1.64 2.29
N PHE A 832 -24.45 2.97 2.14
CA PHE A 832 -25.18 3.71 1.13
C PHE A 832 -24.74 3.24 -0.25
N LYS A 833 -25.69 2.83 -1.09
CA LYS A 833 -25.46 2.45 -2.49
C LYS A 833 -26.60 3.05 -3.31
N PRO A 834 -26.33 3.96 -4.26
CA PRO A 834 -27.38 4.45 -5.14
C PRO A 834 -27.90 3.28 -6.00
N LEU A 835 -29.22 3.20 -6.16
CA LEU A 835 -29.84 2.37 -7.19
C LEU A 835 -29.71 3.11 -8.51
N ILE A 836 -28.88 2.60 -9.42
CA ILE A 836 -28.58 3.27 -10.69
C ILE A 836 -29.75 3.17 -11.66
N LEU A 837 -30.58 2.14 -11.54
CA LEU A 837 -31.78 1.94 -12.34
C LEU A 837 -32.99 1.70 -11.43
N GLN A 838 -34.04 2.50 -11.60
CA GLN A 838 -35.31 2.34 -10.89
C GLN A 838 -36.46 3.01 -11.65
N TYR A 839 -37.71 2.75 -11.23
CA TYR A 839 -38.85 3.47 -11.79
C TYR A 839 -38.89 4.92 -11.30
N LYS A 840 -39.30 5.85 -12.17
CA LYS A 840 -39.43 7.27 -11.83
C LYS A 840 -40.38 7.51 -10.65
N LYS A 841 -41.43 6.70 -10.52
CA LYS A 841 -42.40 6.75 -9.42
C LYS A 841 -41.83 6.30 -8.06
N ASP A 842 -40.76 5.51 -8.06
CA ASP A 842 -40.13 4.99 -6.86
C ASP A 842 -39.05 5.95 -6.31
N LEU A 843 -38.66 6.96 -7.10
CA LEU A 843 -37.68 7.96 -6.69
C LEU A 843 -38.31 9.01 -5.77
N ALA A 844 -37.92 8.98 -4.50
CA ALA A 844 -38.36 9.96 -3.50
C ALA A 844 -37.66 11.34 -3.60
N PHE A 845 -36.45 11.39 -4.16
CA PHE A 845 -35.65 12.61 -4.29
C PHE A 845 -35.98 13.39 -5.57
N ASN A 846 -36.23 14.70 -5.48
CA ASN A 846 -36.55 15.53 -6.65
C ASN A 846 -35.30 15.88 -7.47
N ILE A 847 -34.85 14.95 -8.31
CA ILE A 847 -33.60 15.10 -9.07
C ILE A 847 -33.64 16.20 -10.14
N THR A 848 -34.82 16.57 -10.64
CA THR A 848 -34.97 17.51 -11.77
C THR A 848 -34.61 18.96 -11.42
N GLU A 849 -34.75 19.36 -10.15
CA GLU A 849 -34.36 20.70 -9.66
C GLU A 849 -32.84 20.94 -9.72
N HIS A 850 -32.08 19.85 -9.79
CA HIS A 850 -30.63 19.84 -9.82
C HIS A 850 -30.06 19.74 -11.24
N CYS A 851 -30.89 19.72 -12.28
CA CYS A 851 -30.45 19.79 -13.67
C CYS A 851 -29.91 21.19 -14.01
N ILE A 852 -28.90 21.23 -14.88
CA ILE A 852 -28.47 22.44 -15.57
C ILE A 852 -29.59 22.80 -16.57
N LYS A 853 -30.00 24.07 -16.55
CA LYS A 853 -31.05 24.57 -17.45
C LYS A 853 -30.51 24.84 -18.85
#